data_AF-A0A5S3X503-F1
#
_entry.id   AF-A0A5S3X503-F1
#
_cell.length_a   1.000
_cell.length_b   1.000
_cell.length_c   1.000
_cell.angle_alpha   90.00
_cell.angle_beta   90.00
_cell.angle_gamma   90.00
#
_symmetry.space_group_name_H-M   'P 1'
#
loop_
_entity.id
_entity.type
_entity.pdbx_description
1 polymer ?
#
loop_
_entity_poly.entity_id
_entity_poly.type
_entity_poly.pdbx_seq_one_letter_code
_entity_poly.pdbx_strand_id
1 'polypeptide(L)'
;MAKRMNKFTPVASTIALSLGLTGCSLFDSDDSKPTVSPSPGPSEVESTVAAKFNVSVSGKAVKGTLSGAAVSVKTVDAQGNMIDLAYRATAGEESATETAESESEAKEKAEAKLISGNPAELKTSAQGLYEIFVDEGFSGPLYITVKTTKDGDALVKCDAFAGCGVGTAVKVDDGSVFNDNGKVDFGEWYKDDIELSVVKLISANTAARAASAKNAPSFADGDDGSYKANLSVFTSTAARILLAGESAIDSAAVGQASIQVIGQLVGDLSLVATLASDLSLGGVVDFTDVDGTEKLDAGALVLVQVASSLQSLAGKESRTVADVLAELSGDVEQGNLGNSQIFSKLKTETKKAGKVLNAIVSGDDQAIKTALIEAGVDESDVDQVAADAKAAKDKAVKNGATSDDQLKDDSGKVVDQLDDLGNGDTSLDSLNASLLASIESGEQTLTGSAAQLDEFAASLAALKVLAADTATKEKAIAYGSAAVVLDTQFTAAVATDVEGNNLGKLLVRELSGAEQLVSAATGLVTLDTKYQPTLTQAGELLTKVTTLVTQKDQLRGQITAELTAANAKIAEFGATLDVAKQASDESLQAAKASLEAAFIKKEELDVQFQAAMAAVVAISDQTSAETALSELAKAQASLQAAIEAFRAAEAAATTSLALANTYKTLAQSQNASTDAADIAISESNALLTDIGLELSVLEVGAAQQIEDYRNTALGKQGTDKLVKISFVTKEGADATFNAGEVIYDVMKDIWDSGLDSGDHSGTAPNFPDWKYSYNTNTYALNLENTKGDEKIVANGQVNSGAQSKIIFTWSGYMMADSGQKVEIKSPDLAECERWAIDSIEMPNASCSVLYVDGSIQNVEDARDFDISRGKTFNLVEFIDGQYGFNGYFHSELTAIDQQGNPSPLFVDDTIELASIMLKGDSEGTLFTAHFDIRNEDNNDNLGVAEILIDNFNGYAFRVGLIDEAGPLRGNITLNNDIAQQLFVGDVEEITNGFRVNYLTGEIVDYTDIDFIGQSNN
;
A
#
# COMPACT_ATOMS: atom_id res chain seq x y z
N MET A 1 -53.69 34.32 6.52
CA MET A 1 -55.11 33.91 6.61
C MET A 1 -55.11 32.51 7.20
N ALA A 2 -55.18 32.34 8.52
CA ALA A 2 -56.44 32.30 9.29
C ALA A 2 -57.49 31.46 8.55
N LYS A 3 -58.08 30.41 9.10
CA LYS A 3 -58.00 29.77 10.42
C LYS A 3 -58.95 28.57 10.28
N ARG A 4 -58.70 27.53 11.07
CA ARG A 4 -59.71 26.61 11.61
C ARG A 4 -60.26 25.57 10.63
N MET A 5 -59.84 24.32 10.83
CA MET A 5 -60.40 23.41 11.84
C MET A 5 -61.86 23.12 11.54
N ASN A 6 -62.15 21.87 11.17
CA ASN A 6 -62.91 20.94 12.00
C ASN A 6 -63.27 19.72 11.15
N LYS A 7 -62.74 18.56 11.52
CA LYS A 7 -63.42 17.60 12.40
C LYS A 7 -64.29 16.66 11.57
N PHE A 8 -63.80 15.46 11.37
CA PHE A 8 -63.88 14.31 12.29
C PHE A 8 -65.00 13.42 11.76
N THR A 9 -64.59 12.25 11.25
CA THR A 9 -65.00 10.97 11.85
C THR A 9 -66.48 10.62 11.58
N PRO A 10 -66.91 9.37 11.81
CA PRO A 10 -66.63 8.26 10.91
C PRO A 10 -67.89 7.37 10.81
N VAL A 11 -67.68 6.10 10.47
CA VAL A 11 -68.48 4.95 10.95
C VAL A 11 -69.99 5.10 10.76
N ALA A 12 -70.37 4.47 9.65
CA ALA A 12 -71.25 3.32 9.68
C ALA A 12 -72.68 3.52 10.14
N SER A 13 -73.43 2.48 9.84
CA SER A 13 -74.85 2.34 10.08
C SER A 13 -75.66 3.32 9.24
N THR A 14 -76.40 2.78 8.28
CA THR A 14 -77.78 2.48 8.62
C THR A 14 -78.35 1.62 7.48
N ILE A 15 -78.60 0.33 7.75
CA ILE A 15 -79.85 -0.19 8.33
C ILE A 15 -80.60 -0.92 7.22
N ALA A 16 -80.84 -2.21 7.44
CA ALA A 16 -82.00 -2.86 6.89
C ALA A 16 -83.25 -2.05 7.28
N LEU A 17 -84.14 -1.76 6.33
CA LEU A 17 -85.45 -1.08 6.45
C LEU A 17 -85.47 0.44 6.24
N SER A 18 -85.83 0.87 5.03
CA SER A 18 -87.16 1.48 4.76
C SER A 18 -87.21 2.19 3.39
N LEU A 19 -87.43 1.43 2.32
CA LEU A 19 -88.46 1.82 1.36
C LEU A 19 -89.65 0.91 1.71
N GLY A 20 -90.51 1.29 2.64
CA GLY A 20 -91.37 2.46 2.52
C GLY A 20 -92.68 1.99 1.90
N LEU A 21 -93.52 1.33 2.71
CA LEU A 21 -94.93 1.12 2.38
C LEU A 21 -95.54 2.48 2.03
N THR A 22 -96.08 2.62 0.81
CA THR A 22 -97.53 2.72 0.51
C THR A 22 -97.73 3.02 -0.97
N GLY A 23 -98.52 2.20 -1.70
CA GLY A 23 -98.96 2.60 -3.05
C GLY A 23 -99.46 1.51 -3.99
N CYS A 24 -100.48 0.75 -3.57
CA CYS A 24 -101.50 0.07 -4.40
C CYS A 24 -101.12 -1.06 -5.40
N SER A 25 -101.65 -2.25 -5.06
CA SER A 25 -102.36 -3.24 -5.91
C SER A 25 -101.69 -4.63 -5.85
N LEU A 26 -102.34 -5.78 -5.69
CA LEU A 26 -103.74 -6.20 -5.52
C LEU A 26 -103.67 -7.74 -5.28
N PHE A 27 -104.44 -8.28 -4.30
CA PHE A 27 -104.75 -9.72 -4.06
C PHE A 27 -103.59 -10.62 -3.56
N ASP A 28 -103.75 -11.68 -2.78
CA ASP A 28 -104.68 -12.15 -1.73
C ASP A 28 -104.04 -13.46 -1.19
N SER A 29 -104.20 -13.73 0.12
CA SER A 29 -104.23 -15.04 0.81
C SER A 29 -103.25 -16.20 0.48
N ASP A 30 -102.62 -16.66 1.58
CA ASP A 30 -102.45 -18.07 2.04
C ASP A 30 -101.51 -19.10 1.38
N ASP A 31 -100.86 -19.82 2.30
CA ASP A 31 -100.41 -21.22 2.27
C ASP A 31 -99.09 -21.65 1.59
N SER A 32 -98.09 -21.87 2.46
CA SER A 32 -97.35 -23.14 2.63
C SER A 32 -96.11 -23.50 1.76
N LYS A 33 -94.99 -23.76 2.49
CA LYS A 33 -93.78 -24.58 2.20
C LYS A 33 -92.69 -24.02 1.26
N PRO A 34 -91.44 -24.52 1.34
CA PRO A 34 -90.59 -24.84 2.49
C PRO A 34 -89.25 -24.05 2.44
N THR A 35 -88.54 -23.96 3.57
CA THR A 35 -87.16 -23.43 3.66
C THR A 35 -86.18 -24.26 2.82
N VAL A 36 -85.49 -23.62 1.88
CA VAL A 36 -84.23 -24.08 1.30
C VAL A 36 -83.11 -23.33 2.03
N SER A 37 -82.24 -24.04 2.75
CA SER A 37 -81.04 -23.46 3.35
C SER A 37 -80.14 -22.88 2.25
N PRO A 38 -79.61 -21.66 2.40
CA PRO A 38 -78.64 -21.14 1.44
C PRO A 38 -77.39 -22.04 1.43
N SER A 39 -76.85 -22.28 0.24
CA SER A 39 -75.55 -22.94 0.06
C SER A 39 -74.51 -22.28 0.98
N PRO A 40 -73.58 -23.04 1.61
CA PRO A 40 -72.47 -22.41 2.30
C PRO A 40 -71.78 -21.48 1.30
N GLY A 41 -71.54 -20.21 1.68
CA GLY A 41 -70.56 -19.41 0.97
C GLY A 41 -69.21 -20.14 0.97
N PRO A 42 -68.27 -19.79 0.08
CA PRO A 42 -66.92 -20.35 0.14
C PRO A 42 -66.42 -20.19 1.58
N SER A 43 -66.01 -21.29 2.21
CA SER A 43 -65.47 -21.26 3.56
C SER A 43 -64.11 -20.60 3.49
N GLU A 44 -64.02 -19.32 3.85
CA GLU A 44 -62.74 -18.64 3.99
C GLU A 44 -61.93 -19.30 5.12
N VAL A 45 -60.68 -19.62 4.82
CA VAL A 45 -59.69 -20.16 5.76
C VAL A 45 -58.76 -19.03 6.16
N GLU A 46 -58.49 -18.91 7.45
CA GLU A 46 -57.57 -17.93 8.03
C GLU A 46 -56.17 -18.54 8.14
N SER A 47 -55.15 -17.77 7.75
CA SER A 47 -53.75 -18.15 7.94
C SER A 47 -52.98 -17.00 8.58
N THR A 48 -52.05 -17.33 9.49
CA THR A 48 -51.18 -16.37 10.17
C THR A 48 -49.73 -16.68 9.85
N VAL A 49 -48.98 -15.65 9.47
CA VAL A 49 -47.53 -15.70 9.25
C VAL A 49 -46.87 -14.78 10.26
N ALA A 50 -45.93 -15.32 11.03
CA ALA A 50 -45.12 -14.57 11.99
C ALA A 50 -43.68 -14.51 11.50
N ALA A 51 -43.05 -13.34 11.61
CA ALA A 51 -41.66 -13.10 11.25
C ALA A 51 -40.91 -12.48 12.44
N LYS A 52 -39.68 -12.91 12.66
CA LYS A 52 -38.79 -12.41 13.71
C LYS A 52 -37.62 -11.69 13.08
N PHE A 53 -37.71 -10.38 12.96
CA PHE A 53 -36.67 -9.55 12.37
C PHE A 53 -35.50 -9.38 13.34
N ASN A 54 -34.67 -10.41 13.49
CA ASN A 54 -33.54 -10.44 14.43
C ASN A 54 -32.19 -10.69 13.74
N VAL A 55 -32.18 -11.01 12.45
CA VAL A 55 -30.94 -11.13 11.68
C VAL A 55 -30.57 -9.75 11.17
N SER A 56 -29.51 -9.17 11.72
CA SER A 56 -29.02 -7.86 11.29
C SER A 56 -28.15 -8.00 10.03
N VAL A 57 -28.34 -7.10 9.08
CA VAL A 57 -27.45 -6.94 7.93
C VAL A 57 -27.06 -5.47 7.87
N SER A 58 -25.78 -5.18 8.05
CA SER A 58 -25.25 -3.82 8.10
C SER A 58 -24.15 -3.65 7.07
N GLY A 59 -23.93 -2.41 6.64
CA GLY A 59 -22.88 -2.11 5.69
C GLY A 59 -22.71 -0.62 5.46
N LYS A 60 -21.67 -0.29 4.70
CA LYS A 60 -21.35 1.06 4.25
C LYS A 60 -21.42 1.11 2.72
N ALA A 61 -22.04 2.14 2.18
CA ALA A 61 -22.08 2.38 0.74
C ALA A 61 -21.05 3.45 0.37
N VAL A 62 -19.93 3.01 -0.24
CA VAL A 62 -18.79 3.88 -0.55
C VAL A 62 -18.39 3.74 -2.01
N LYS A 63 -18.43 4.88 -2.69
CA LYS A 63 -17.79 5.13 -3.99
C LYS A 63 -17.17 6.52 -4.00
N GLY A 64 -17.87 7.47 -3.40
CA GLY A 64 -17.44 8.29 -2.28
C GLY A 64 -18.60 8.20 -1.26
N THR A 65 -18.49 8.77 -0.06
CA THR A 65 -19.53 8.57 0.96
C THR A 65 -20.92 8.98 0.44
N LEU A 66 -21.87 8.03 0.43
CA LEU A 66 -23.23 8.26 -0.05
C LEU A 66 -24.14 8.63 1.13
N SER A 67 -24.39 9.92 1.32
CA SER A 67 -25.21 10.43 2.42
C SER A 67 -26.69 10.55 2.03
N GLY A 68 -27.58 10.00 2.87
CA GLY A 68 -29.03 10.10 2.65
C GLY A 68 -29.56 9.33 1.44
N ALA A 69 -28.77 8.38 0.92
CA ALA A 69 -29.09 7.57 -0.25
C ALA A 69 -30.17 6.53 0.08
N ALA A 70 -31.07 6.26 -0.87
CA ALA A 70 -32.18 5.33 -0.65
C ALA A 70 -31.69 3.88 -0.68
N VAL A 71 -32.08 3.10 0.34
CA VAL A 71 -31.76 1.67 0.48
C VAL A 71 -32.97 0.84 0.07
N SER A 72 -32.75 -0.18 -0.77
CA SER A 72 -33.78 -1.15 -1.16
C SER A 72 -33.26 -2.58 -1.02
N VAL A 73 -34.16 -3.49 -0.67
CA VAL A 73 -33.83 -4.87 -0.33
C VAL A 73 -34.77 -5.81 -1.09
N LYS A 74 -34.17 -6.80 -1.76
CA LYS A 74 -34.87 -7.87 -2.48
C LYS A 74 -34.17 -9.20 -2.24
N THR A 75 -34.79 -10.28 -2.67
CA THR A 75 -34.14 -11.59 -2.73
C THR A 75 -34.22 -12.15 -4.15
N VAL A 76 -33.40 -13.16 -4.43
CA VAL A 76 -33.36 -13.88 -5.70
C VAL A 76 -33.97 -15.26 -5.47
N ASP A 77 -35.02 -15.58 -6.21
CA ASP A 77 -35.64 -16.90 -6.14
C ASP A 77 -34.77 -17.99 -6.79
N ALA A 78 -35.18 -19.25 -6.65
CA ALA A 78 -34.45 -20.39 -7.21
C ALA A 78 -34.42 -20.41 -8.76
N GLN A 79 -35.18 -19.54 -9.42
CA GLN A 79 -35.22 -19.36 -10.87
C GLN A 79 -34.43 -18.12 -11.33
N GLY A 80 -33.78 -17.40 -10.41
CA GLY A 80 -33.01 -16.19 -10.71
C GLY A 80 -33.85 -14.91 -10.79
N ASN A 81 -35.14 -14.93 -10.42
CA ASN A 81 -35.98 -13.74 -10.45
C ASN A 81 -35.87 -12.93 -9.16
N MET A 82 -35.91 -11.61 -9.32
CA MET A 82 -35.95 -10.66 -8.21
C MET A 82 -37.35 -10.60 -7.60
N ILE A 83 -37.47 -10.95 -6.33
CA ILE A 83 -38.73 -10.88 -5.56
C ILE A 83 -38.57 -10.01 -4.31
N ASP A 84 -39.67 -9.42 -3.85
CA ASP A 84 -39.66 -8.57 -2.66
C ASP A 84 -39.52 -9.41 -1.38
N LEU A 85 -38.71 -8.94 -0.44
CA LEU A 85 -38.49 -9.56 0.87
C LEU A 85 -39.00 -8.63 1.97
N ALA A 86 -39.57 -9.19 3.05
CA ALA A 86 -39.92 -8.41 4.23
C ALA A 86 -38.65 -8.04 5.03
N TYR A 87 -38.48 -6.76 5.39
CA TYR A 87 -37.36 -6.27 6.19
C TYR A 87 -37.77 -5.07 7.08
N ARG A 88 -37.02 -4.79 8.15
CA ARG A 88 -37.27 -3.68 9.09
C ARG A 88 -36.01 -2.86 9.36
N ALA A 89 -36.19 -1.64 9.84
CA ALA A 89 -35.09 -0.76 10.27
C ALA A 89 -34.67 -0.99 11.74
N THR A 90 -35.44 -1.78 12.49
CA THR A 90 -35.17 -2.11 13.89
C THR A 90 -35.54 -3.56 14.16
N ALA A 91 -34.83 -4.21 15.07
CA ALA A 91 -35.15 -5.57 15.48
C ALA A 91 -36.54 -5.68 16.13
N GLY A 92 -37.24 -6.79 15.90
CA GLY A 92 -38.57 -7.02 16.49
C GLY A 92 -39.32 -8.22 15.93
N GLU A 93 -40.49 -8.50 16.51
CA GLU A 93 -41.39 -9.57 16.08
C GLU A 93 -42.70 -8.98 15.55
N GLU A 94 -43.15 -9.47 14.40
CA GLU A 94 -44.42 -9.07 13.78
C GLU A 94 -45.18 -10.29 13.25
N SER A 95 -46.51 -10.18 13.17
CA SER A 95 -47.35 -11.22 12.59
C SER A 95 -48.47 -10.62 11.75
N ALA A 96 -48.74 -11.23 10.60
CA ALA A 96 -49.86 -10.89 9.73
C ALA A 96 -50.83 -12.06 9.65
N THR A 97 -52.13 -11.76 9.74
CA THR A 97 -53.21 -12.73 9.61
C THR A 97 -54.14 -12.26 8.49
N GLU A 98 -54.46 -13.17 7.56
CA GLU A 98 -55.31 -12.91 6.40
C GLU A 98 -56.24 -14.11 6.10
N THR A 99 -57.33 -13.86 5.38
CA THR A 99 -58.32 -14.90 5.00
C THR A 99 -58.41 -15.06 3.48
N ALA A 100 -58.62 -16.29 3.01
CA ALA A 100 -58.83 -16.60 1.59
C ALA A 100 -59.61 -17.90 1.39
N GLU A 101 -59.95 -18.24 0.12
CA GLU A 101 -60.67 -19.48 -0.20
C GLU A 101 -59.83 -20.75 -0.03
N SER A 102 -58.51 -20.60 0.17
CA SER A 102 -57.58 -21.68 0.50
C SER A 102 -56.52 -21.23 1.51
N GLU A 103 -55.98 -22.17 2.28
CA GLU A 103 -54.91 -21.91 3.25
C GLU A 103 -53.64 -21.35 2.58
N SER A 104 -53.31 -21.81 1.36
CA SER A 104 -52.17 -21.31 0.59
C SER A 104 -52.34 -19.85 0.21
N GLU A 105 -53.51 -19.47 -0.30
CA GLU A 105 -53.80 -18.09 -0.71
C GLU A 105 -53.89 -17.15 0.52
N ALA A 106 -54.41 -17.65 1.65
CA ALA A 106 -54.44 -16.90 2.91
C ALA A 106 -53.02 -16.65 3.42
N LYS A 107 -52.12 -17.63 3.28
CA LYS A 107 -50.71 -17.50 3.64
C LYS A 107 -49.98 -16.51 2.74
N GLU A 108 -50.17 -16.58 1.43
CA GLU A 108 -49.59 -15.62 0.47
C GLU A 108 -50.04 -14.18 0.76
N LYS A 109 -51.32 -13.97 1.10
CA LYS A 109 -51.82 -12.65 1.51
C LYS A 109 -51.18 -12.15 2.81
N ALA A 110 -51.01 -13.05 3.78
CA ALA A 110 -50.31 -12.72 5.03
C ALA A 110 -48.82 -12.37 4.80
N GLU A 111 -48.12 -13.11 3.94
CA GLU A 111 -46.74 -12.82 3.52
C GLU A 111 -46.65 -11.46 2.78
N ALA A 112 -47.55 -11.21 1.82
CA ALA A 112 -47.64 -9.94 1.11
C ALA A 112 -47.91 -8.76 2.05
N LYS A 113 -48.67 -8.97 3.13
CA LYS A 113 -48.91 -7.94 4.16
C LYS A 113 -47.66 -7.63 4.96
N LEU A 114 -46.83 -8.62 5.30
CA LEU A 114 -45.54 -8.38 5.95
C LEU A 114 -44.58 -7.59 5.06
N ILE A 115 -44.57 -7.89 3.75
CA ILE A 115 -43.80 -7.14 2.72
C ILE A 115 -44.33 -5.70 2.61
N SER A 116 -45.65 -5.50 2.60
CA SER A 116 -46.26 -4.17 2.58
C SER A 116 -45.91 -3.30 3.80
N GLY A 117 -45.46 -3.94 4.90
CA GLY A 117 -44.95 -3.29 6.11
C GLY A 117 -43.50 -2.83 6.03
N ASN A 118 -42.81 -3.02 4.90
CA ASN A 118 -41.46 -2.51 4.69
C ASN A 118 -41.42 -0.98 4.83
N PRO A 119 -40.30 -0.39 5.33
CA PRO A 119 -40.16 1.05 5.42
C PRO A 119 -40.42 1.74 4.08
N ALA A 120 -41.23 2.80 4.08
CA ALA A 120 -41.51 3.58 2.88
C ALA A 120 -40.26 4.30 2.35
N GLU A 121 -39.37 4.72 3.26
CA GLU A 121 -38.02 5.21 2.95
C GLU A 121 -37.05 4.68 4.01
N LEU A 122 -35.98 4.04 3.55
CA LEU A 122 -34.79 3.73 4.35
C LEU A 122 -33.62 4.46 3.69
N LYS A 123 -32.82 5.20 4.48
CA LYS A 123 -31.72 6.03 3.97
C LYS A 123 -30.43 5.73 4.71
N THR A 124 -29.31 5.91 4.01
CA THR A 124 -27.98 5.85 4.62
C THR A 124 -27.74 7.03 5.57
N SER A 125 -26.84 6.85 6.54
CA SER A 125 -26.36 7.91 7.43
C SER A 125 -25.48 8.93 6.70
N ALA A 126 -24.99 9.95 7.42
CA ALA A 126 -24.00 10.89 6.89
C ALA A 126 -22.71 10.20 6.41
N GLN A 127 -22.33 9.10 7.06
CA GLN A 127 -21.16 8.28 6.75
C GLN A 127 -21.45 7.14 5.76
N GLY A 128 -22.64 7.14 5.14
CA GLY A 128 -23.03 6.09 4.20
C GLY A 128 -23.40 4.74 4.83
N LEU A 129 -23.59 4.70 6.16
CA LEU A 129 -23.94 3.47 6.88
C LEU A 129 -25.43 3.17 6.77
N TYR A 130 -25.77 1.89 6.74
CA TYR A 130 -27.15 1.42 6.88
C TYR A 130 -27.21 0.11 7.68
N GLU A 131 -28.39 -0.18 8.21
CA GLU A 131 -28.68 -1.43 8.90
C GLU A 131 -30.12 -1.83 8.60
N ILE A 132 -30.33 -3.12 8.35
CA ILE A 132 -31.64 -3.73 8.15
C ILE A 132 -31.76 -5.02 8.96
N PHE A 133 -32.99 -5.41 9.26
CA PHE A 133 -33.31 -6.63 9.97
C PHE A 133 -34.21 -7.51 9.10
N VAL A 134 -33.80 -8.75 8.87
CA VAL A 134 -34.56 -9.78 8.13
C VAL A 134 -35.03 -10.88 9.07
N ASP A 135 -36.01 -11.66 8.60
CA ASP A 135 -36.58 -12.75 9.40
C ASP A 135 -35.52 -13.79 9.77
N GLU A 136 -35.50 -14.22 11.04
CA GLU A 136 -34.63 -15.26 11.58
C GLU A 136 -34.81 -16.60 10.86
N GLY A 137 -35.98 -16.83 10.26
CA GLY A 137 -36.26 -18.01 9.43
C GLY A 137 -35.77 -17.90 7.98
N PHE A 138 -35.30 -16.74 7.53
CA PHE A 138 -34.84 -16.53 6.15
C PHE A 138 -33.49 -17.20 5.90
N SER A 139 -33.33 -17.80 4.71
CA SER A 139 -32.07 -18.28 4.19
C SER A 139 -32.05 -18.11 2.68
N GLY A 140 -30.95 -17.59 2.16
CA GLY A 140 -30.76 -17.37 0.73
C GLY A 140 -30.07 -16.04 0.42
N PRO A 141 -29.98 -15.70 -0.87
CA PRO A 141 -29.33 -14.47 -1.33
C PRO A 141 -30.21 -13.24 -1.05
N LEU A 142 -29.60 -12.24 -0.44
CA LEU A 142 -30.15 -10.92 -0.19
C LEU A 142 -29.50 -9.93 -1.15
N TYR A 143 -30.30 -9.29 -1.98
CA TYR A 143 -29.84 -8.25 -2.89
C TYR A 143 -30.17 -6.89 -2.29
N ILE A 144 -29.13 -6.11 -2.00
CA ILE A 144 -29.26 -4.78 -1.43
C ILE A 144 -28.76 -3.77 -2.47
N THR A 145 -29.53 -2.71 -2.68
CA THR A 145 -29.15 -1.60 -3.56
C THR A 145 -29.25 -0.28 -2.82
N VAL A 146 -28.23 0.56 -2.95
CA VAL A 146 -28.18 1.93 -2.45
C VAL A 146 -28.10 2.89 -3.62
N LYS A 147 -29.02 3.86 -3.66
CA LYS A 147 -29.21 4.75 -4.80
C LYS A 147 -29.27 6.22 -4.43
N THR A 148 -28.56 7.05 -5.19
CA THR A 148 -28.68 8.52 -5.20
C THR A 148 -29.26 8.99 -6.54
N THR A 149 -29.91 10.15 -6.55
CA THR A 149 -30.37 10.79 -7.78
C THR A 149 -30.01 12.28 -7.78
N LYS A 150 -29.69 12.83 -8.96
CA LYS A 150 -29.35 14.26 -9.13
C LYS A 150 -30.46 15.21 -8.66
N ASP A 151 -31.72 14.78 -8.83
CA ASP A 151 -32.91 15.54 -8.43
C ASP A 151 -33.29 15.33 -6.95
N GLY A 152 -32.62 14.41 -6.24
CA GLY A 152 -32.90 14.07 -4.85
C GLY A 152 -32.17 14.94 -3.83
N ASP A 153 -32.36 14.61 -2.54
CA ASP A 153 -31.67 15.25 -1.41
C ASP A 153 -30.39 14.53 -0.99
N ALA A 154 -30.11 13.36 -1.56
CA ALA A 154 -28.91 12.58 -1.26
C ALA A 154 -27.66 13.28 -1.81
N LEU A 155 -26.55 13.11 -1.10
CA LEU A 155 -25.26 13.71 -1.43
C LEU A 155 -24.20 12.63 -1.64
N VAL A 156 -23.27 12.94 -2.54
CA VAL A 156 -22.09 12.13 -2.84
C VAL A 156 -20.87 12.97 -2.48
N LYS A 157 -19.92 12.40 -1.73
CA LYS A 157 -18.64 13.05 -1.48
C LYS A 157 -17.66 12.73 -2.62
N CYS A 158 -16.94 13.75 -3.10
CA CYS A 158 -15.90 13.56 -4.11
C CYS A 158 -14.64 13.01 -3.46
N ASP A 159 -14.20 11.82 -3.85
CA ASP A 159 -12.98 11.18 -3.32
C ASP A 159 -11.84 11.17 -4.34
N ALA A 160 -12.08 11.67 -5.56
CA ALA A 160 -11.10 11.74 -6.63
C ALA A 160 -10.17 12.96 -6.48
N PHE A 161 -8.85 12.74 -6.45
CA PHE A 161 -7.87 13.81 -6.38
C PHE A 161 -7.94 14.80 -7.56
N ALA A 162 -8.33 14.32 -8.75
CA ALA A 162 -8.49 15.14 -9.94
C ALA A 162 -9.85 15.87 -10.01
N GLY A 163 -10.67 15.77 -8.95
CA GLY A 163 -12.04 16.28 -8.91
C GLY A 163 -13.05 15.37 -9.63
N CYS A 164 -14.33 15.67 -9.41
CA CYS A 164 -15.47 14.88 -9.90
C CYS A 164 -16.15 15.49 -11.13
N GLY A 165 -15.50 16.48 -11.75
CA GLY A 165 -15.93 17.11 -13.00
C GLY A 165 -16.77 18.37 -12.80
N VAL A 166 -17.62 18.68 -13.80
CA VAL A 166 -18.43 19.91 -13.85
C VAL A 166 -19.69 19.72 -13.02
N GLY A 167 -19.89 20.58 -12.03
CA GLY A 167 -21.01 20.47 -11.09
C GLY A 167 -21.07 21.68 -10.16
N THR A 168 -22.02 21.66 -9.22
CA THR A 168 -22.08 22.67 -8.16
C THR A 168 -21.95 21.94 -6.84
N ALA A 169 -20.85 22.22 -6.13
CA ALA A 169 -20.66 21.74 -4.78
C ALA A 169 -21.81 22.19 -3.87
N VAL A 170 -22.21 21.33 -2.94
CA VAL A 170 -23.31 21.55 -2.01
C VAL A 170 -22.72 21.89 -0.65
N LYS A 171 -22.98 23.11 -0.19
CA LYS A 171 -22.54 23.55 1.14
C LYS A 171 -23.14 22.66 2.25
N VAL A 172 -22.28 22.01 3.01
CA VAL A 172 -22.61 21.29 4.24
C VAL A 172 -21.77 21.82 5.41
N ASP A 173 -22.34 21.77 6.62
CA ASP A 173 -21.66 22.23 7.84
C ASP A 173 -20.83 21.07 8.45
N ASP A 174 -19.83 20.59 7.71
CA ASP A 174 -18.97 19.46 8.13
C ASP A 174 -17.46 19.80 8.16
N GLY A 175 -17.10 21.05 7.88
CA GLY A 175 -15.72 21.51 7.85
C GLY A 175 -15.04 21.41 6.48
N SER A 176 -15.74 20.94 5.44
CA SER A 176 -15.24 21.01 4.05
C SER A 176 -15.08 22.46 3.57
N VAL A 177 -13.99 22.73 2.85
CA VAL A 177 -13.73 24.03 2.23
C VAL A 177 -14.42 24.05 0.87
N PHE A 178 -15.27 25.05 0.65
CA PHE A 178 -16.05 25.18 -0.58
C PHE A 178 -15.48 26.26 -1.49
N ASN A 179 -15.16 25.89 -2.73
CA ASN A 179 -14.80 26.83 -3.77
C ASN A 179 -15.93 26.95 -4.79
N ASP A 180 -16.49 28.16 -4.94
CA ASP A 180 -17.50 28.43 -5.99
C ASP A 180 -16.80 28.67 -7.34
N ASN A 181 -16.23 27.60 -7.91
CA ASN A 181 -15.48 27.60 -9.18
C ASN A 181 -16.24 26.88 -10.32
N GLY A 182 -17.44 26.34 -10.05
CA GLY A 182 -18.27 25.62 -11.02
C GLY A 182 -17.80 24.18 -11.32
N LYS A 183 -16.91 23.64 -10.50
CA LYS A 183 -16.46 22.25 -10.48
C LYS A 183 -16.73 21.63 -9.10
N VAL A 184 -16.39 20.36 -8.95
CA VAL A 184 -16.43 19.64 -7.68
C VAL A 184 -15.04 19.09 -7.41
N ASP A 185 -14.40 19.63 -6.38
CA ASP A 185 -13.03 19.29 -5.99
C ASP A 185 -12.99 18.17 -4.93
N PHE A 186 -11.78 17.65 -4.66
CA PHE A 186 -11.57 16.59 -3.67
C PHE A 186 -12.13 16.98 -2.29
N GLY A 187 -12.92 16.10 -1.69
CA GLY A 187 -13.54 16.32 -0.38
C GLY A 187 -14.87 17.08 -0.41
N GLU A 188 -15.26 17.67 -1.53
CA GLU A 188 -16.52 18.42 -1.65
C GLU A 188 -17.72 17.49 -1.88
N TRP A 189 -18.88 17.90 -1.36
CA TRP A 189 -20.15 17.19 -1.56
C TRP A 189 -20.88 17.69 -2.80
N TYR A 190 -21.49 16.79 -3.56
CA TYR A 190 -22.26 17.11 -4.77
C TYR A 190 -23.43 16.15 -4.98
N LYS A 191 -24.23 16.37 -6.03
CA LYS A 191 -25.35 15.49 -6.41
C LYS A 191 -25.04 14.73 -7.69
N ASP A 192 -25.19 13.42 -7.66
CA ASP A 192 -25.02 12.55 -8.83
C ASP A 192 -25.98 11.35 -8.79
N ASP A 193 -26.15 10.72 -9.95
CA ASP A 193 -26.85 9.46 -10.07
C ASP A 193 -25.86 8.31 -9.85
N ILE A 194 -26.00 7.61 -8.71
CA ILE A 194 -25.19 6.46 -8.34
C ILE A 194 -26.11 5.35 -7.90
N GLU A 195 -25.83 4.14 -8.37
CA GLU A 195 -26.48 2.91 -7.92
C GLU A 195 -25.38 1.90 -7.59
N LEU A 196 -25.28 1.54 -6.31
CA LEU A 196 -24.39 0.48 -5.84
C LEU A 196 -25.22 -0.70 -5.37
N SER A 197 -24.71 -1.91 -5.60
CA SER A 197 -25.40 -3.15 -5.27
C SER A 197 -24.47 -4.17 -4.61
N VAL A 198 -25.07 -5.09 -3.86
CA VAL A 198 -24.40 -6.26 -3.27
C VAL A 198 -25.38 -7.43 -3.20
N VAL A 199 -24.86 -8.63 -3.40
CA VAL A 199 -25.58 -9.89 -3.11
C VAL A 199 -24.93 -10.52 -1.89
N LYS A 200 -25.66 -10.58 -0.78
CA LYS A 200 -25.21 -11.19 0.47
C LYS A 200 -25.91 -12.51 0.73
N LEU A 201 -25.17 -13.57 0.99
CA LEU A 201 -25.77 -14.88 1.29
C LEU A 201 -26.10 -15.00 2.79
N ILE A 202 -27.38 -15.18 3.12
CA ILE A 202 -27.84 -15.44 4.50
C ILE A 202 -27.92 -16.95 4.72
N SER A 203 -27.13 -17.45 5.66
CA SER A 203 -27.12 -18.88 6.01
C SER A 203 -28.39 -19.27 6.77
N ALA A 204 -28.82 -20.52 6.61
CA ALA A 204 -29.98 -21.02 7.34
C ALA A 204 -29.67 -21.05 8.84
N ASN A 205 -30.54 -20.42 9.64
CA ASN A 205 -30.45 -20.51 11.09
C ASN A 205 -30.74 -21.95 11.54
N THR A 206 -29.71 -22.78 11.61
CA THR A 206 -29.79 -24.05 12.30
C THR A 206 -29.81 -23.78 13.80
N ALA A 207 -31.00 -23.61 14.36
CA ALA A 207 -31.28 -23.46 15.80
C ALA A 207 -30.84 -24.68 16.68
N ALA A 208 -29.85 -25.44 16.25
CA ALA A 208 -29.18 -26.48 17.00
C ALA A 208 -27.68 -26.50 16.68
N ARG A 209 -26.92 -25.49 17.11
CA ARG A 209 -25.55 -25.78 17.57
C ARG A 209 -25.66 -26.90 18.58
N ALA A 210 -25.03 -28.05 18.30
CA ALA A 210 -24.96 -29.15 19.25
C ALA A 210 -24.53 -28.59 20.62
N ALA A 211 -25.05 -29.12 21.73
CA ALA A 211 -24.67 -28.60 23.05
C ALA A 211 -23.14 -28.59 23.29
N SER A 212 -22.39 -29.41 22.55
CA SER A 212 -20.93 -29.43 22.48
C SER A 212 -20.30 -28.28 21.68
N ALA A 213 -21.02 -27.70 20.72
CA ALA A 213 -20.62 -26.54 19.91
C ALA A 213 -21.08 -25.19 20.48
N LYS A 214 -22.02 -25.17 21.45
CA LYS A 214 -22.44 -23.93 22.14
C LYS A 214 -21.31 -23.23 22.91
N ASN A 215 -20.29 -23.99 23.32
CA ASN A 215 -19.11 -23.46 24.02
C ASN A 215 -17.89 -23.34 23.10
N ALA A 216 -18.02 -23.73 21.82
CA ALA A 216 -17.01 -23.47 20.82
C ALA A 216 -17.36 -22.14 20.14
N PRO A 217 -16.42 -21.22 19.99
CA PRO A 217 -16.68 -19.99 19.25
C PRO A 217 -17.10 -20.32 17.79
N SER A 218 -18.05 -19.54 17.28
CA SER A 218 -18.54 -19.59 15.90
C SER A 218 -17.93 -18.42 15.17
N PHE A 219 -17.52 -18.61 13.92
CA PHE A 219 -16.65 -17.67 13.22
C PHE A 219 -17.03 -17.45 11.77
N ALA A 220 -18.09 -18.09 11.28
CA ALA A 220 -18.67 -17.73 9.99
C ALA A 220 -19.49 -16.46 10.15
N ASP A 221 -19.37 -15.55 9.18
CA ASP A 221 -20.23 -14.38 9.07
C ASP A 221 -21.71 -14.80 9.19
N GLY A 222 -22.46 -14.13 10.06
CA GLY A 222 -23.84 -14.50 10.38
C GLY A 222 -24.06 -15.45 11.54
N ASP A 223 -23.01 -16.01 12.14
CA ASP A 223 -23.16 -17.01 13.21
C ASP A 223 -23.78 -16.46 14.51
N ASP A 224 -23.64 -15.16 14.76
CA ASP A 224 -24.28 -14.43 15.86
C ASP A 224 -25.62 -13.79 15.45
N GLY A 225 -26.06 -14.02 14.21
CA GLY A 225 -27.21 -13.36 13.61
C GLY A 225 -26.89 -12.00 12.99
N SER A 226 -25.61 -11.65 12.79
CA SER A 226 -25.18 -10.38 12.19
C SER A 226 -24.35 -10.62 10.93
N TYR A 227 -24.68 -9.93 9.85
CA TYR A 227 -23.97 -10.02 8.57
C TYR A 227 -23.45 -8.65 8.11
N LYS A 228 -22.25 -8.64 7.52
CA LYS A 228 -21.69 -7.46 6.84
C LYS A 228 -21.95 -7.48 5.33
N ALA A 229 -22.47 -6.39 4.78
CA ALA A 229 -22.80 -6.24 3.37
C ALA A 229 -22.40 -4.86 2.85
N ASN A 230 -21.11 -4.59 2.70
CA ASN A 230 -20.64 -3.32 2.14
C ASN A 230 -21.00 -3.20 0.64
N LEU A 231 -21.25 -1.97 0.19
CA LEU A 231 -21.54 -1.68 -1.22
C LEU A 231 -20.44 -0.80 -1.81
N SER A 232 -19.81 -1.29 -2.86
CA SER A 232 -18.78 -0.60 -3.64
C SER A 232 -18.96 -0.87 -5.13
N VAL A 233 -18.09 -0.26 -5.94
CA VAL A 233 -17.96 -0.57 -7.38
C VAL A 233 -17.69 -2.07 -7.61
N PHE A 234 -16.89 -2.68 -6.74
CA PHE A 234 -16.49 -4.08 -6.85
C PHE A 234 -17.66 -5.01 -6.51
N THR A 235 -18.38 -4.76 -5.42
CA THR A 235 -19.56 -5.57 -5.05
C THR A 235 -20.69 -5.41 -6.07
N SER A 236 -20.83 -4.23 -6.68
CA SER A 236 -21.83 -3.99 -7.72
C SER A 236 -21.53 -4.81 -8.97
N THR A 237 -20.25 -4.91 -9.33
CA THR A 237 -19.80 -5.75 -10.44
C THR A 237 -19.97 -7.24 -10.11
N ALA A 238 -19.62 -7.67 -8.90
CA ALA A 238 -19.82 -9.04 -8.45
C ALA A 238 -21.31 -9.42 -8.42
N ALA A 239 -22.18 -8.53 -7.92
CA ALA A 239 -23.62 -8.72 -7.91
C ALA A 239 -24.16 -8.91 -9.33
N ARG A 240 -23.67 -8.15 -10.31
CA ARG A 240 -24.06 -8.31 -11.71
C ARG A 240 -23.67 -9.68 -12.27
N ILE A 241 -22.44 -10.15 -12.01
CA ILE A 241 -21.99 -11.50 -12.41
C ILE A 241 -22.89 -12.57 -11.80
N LEU A 242 -23.20 -12.46 -10.50
CA LEU A 242 -24.05 -13.41 -9.79
C LEU A 242 -25.48 -13.46 -10.33
N LEU A 243 -26.05 -12.30 -10.67
CA LEU A 243 -27.41 -12.20 -11.21
C LEU A 243 -27.52 -12.59 -12.69
N ALA A 244 -26.42 -12.54 -13.44
CA ALA A 244 -26.38 -13.01 -14.83
C ALA A 244 -26.24 -14.54 -14.94
N GLY A 245 -25.79 -15.22 -13.88
CA GLY A 245 -25.59 -16.66 -13.85
C GLY A 245 -26.90 -17.47 -13.84
N GLU A 246 -26.90 -18.64 -14.50
CA GLU A 246 -28.04 -19.57 -14.49
C GLU A 246 -28.05 -20.51 -13.26
N SER A 247 -27.03 -20.43 -12.39
CA SER A 247 -26.86 -21.31 -11.22
C SER A 247 -27.36 -20.67 -9.94
N ALA A 248 -27.71 -21.50 -8.95
CA ALA A 248 -28.06 -21.01 -7.62
C ALA A 248 -26.90 -20.22 -7.00
N ILE A 249 -27.22 -19.10 -6.35
CA ILE A 249 -26.23 -18.25 -5.68
C ILE A 249 -25.90 -18.89 -4.33
N ASP A 250 -24.76 -19.56 -4.26
CA ASP A 250 -24.17 -20.14 -3.04
C ASP A 250 -22.83 -19.47 -2.67
N SER A 251 -22.20 -19.91 -1.59
CA SER A 251 -20.94 -19.31 -1.12
C SER A 251 -19.79 -19.48 -2.11
N ALA A 252 -19.77 -20.57 -2.87
CA ALA A 252 -18.76 -20.79 -3.89
C ALA A 252 -18.95 -19.84 -5.08
N ALA A 253 -20.20 -19.58 -5.49
CA ALA A 253 -20.52 -18.60 -6.52
C ALA A 253 -20.09 -17.17 -6.10
N VAL A 254 -20.37 -16.77 -4.86
CA VAL A 254 -19.95 -15.47 -4.31
C VAL A 254 -18.43 -15.32 -4.31
N GLY A 255 -17.71 -16.37 -3.88
CA GLY A 255 -16.23 -16.38 -3.91
C GLY A 255 -15.66 -16.30 -5.32
N GLN A 256 -16.22 -17.07 -6.27
CA GLN A 256 -15.78 -17.02 -7.67
C GLN A 256 -16.01 -15.64 -8.31
N ALA A 257 -17.17 -15.03 -8.07
CA ALA A 257 -17.46 -13.69 -8.55
C ALA A 257 -16.49 -12.67 -7.94
N SER A 258 -16.16 -12.81 -6.65
CA SER A 258 -15.20 -11.94 -5.96
C SER A 258 -13.79 -12.06 -6.56
N ILE A 259 -13.27 -13.28 -6.71
CA ILE A 259 -11.97 -13.55 -7.36
C ILE A 259 -11.94 -13.01 -8.80
N GLN A 260 -13.02 -13.21 -9.57
CA GLN A 260 -13.09 -12.73 -10.94
C GLN A 260 -13.02 -11.21 -11.01
N VAL A 261 -13.77 -10.50 -10.16
CA VAL A 261 -13.76 -9.04 -10.10
C VAL A 261 -12.39 -8.51 -9.70
N ILE A 262 -11.77 -9.10 -8.67
CA ILE A 262 -10.43 -8.69 -8.22
C ILE A 262 -9.40 -8.95 -9.32
N GLY A 263 -9.35 -10.16 -9.87
CA GLY A 263 -8.37 -10.51 -10.90
C GLY A 263 -8.48 -9.63 -12.15
N GLN A 264 -9.68 -9.14 -12.48
CA GLN A 264 -9.89 -8.29 -13.65
C GLN A 264 -9.69 -6.78 -13.38
N LEU A 265 -10.15 -6.26 -12.23
CA LEU A 265 -10.11 -4.82 -11.92
C LEU A 265 -8.93 -4.39 -11.04
N VAL A 266 -8.30 -5.33 -10.34
CA VAL A 266 -7.10 -5.09 -9.52
C VAL A 266 -5.91 -5.79 -10.17
N GLY A 267 -6.01 -7.09 -10.42
CA GLY A 267 -4.95 -7.92 -11.01
C GLY A 267 -4.36 -8.89 -9.97
N ASP A 268 -3.66 -8.37 -8.97
CA ASP A 268 -3.04 -9.16 -7.91
C ASP A 268 -4.06 -9.57 -6.83
N LEU A 269 -4.32 -10.88 -6.71
CA LEU A 269 -5.21 -11.42 -5.67
C LEU A 269 -4.59 -11.30 -4.26
N SER A 270 -3.26 -11.32 -4.16
CA SER A 270 -2.56 -11.29 -2.88
C SER A 270 -2.70 -9.93 -2.19
N LEU A 271 -2.88 -8.86 -2.97
CA LEU A 271 -3.01 -7.50 -2.46
C LEU A 271 -4.32 -7.25 -1.70
N VAL A 272 -5.41 -7.89 -2.13
CA VAL A 272 -6.74 -7.79 -1.50
C VAL A 272 -7.22 -9.16 -1.01
N ALA A 273 -6.26 -9.93 -0.47
CA ALA A 273 -6.43 -11.32 -0.09
C ALA A 273 -7.61 -11.55 0.87
N THR A 274 -7.82 -10.65 1.81
CA THR A 274 -8.89 -10.72 2.82
C THR A 274 -10.29 -10.64 2.23
N LEU A 275 -10.43 -10.13 0.99
CA LEU A 275 -11.70 -9.95 0.30
C LEU A 275 -11.97 -11.00 -0.79
N ALA A 276 -11.02 -11.92 -1.03
CA ALA A 276 -11.10 -12.87 -2.13
C ALA A 276 -12.34 -13.79 -2.08
N SER A 277 -12.84 -14.11 -0.89
CA SER A 277 -14.04 -14.97 -0.75
C SER A 277 -15.37 -14.20 -0.75
N ASP A 278 -15.37 -12.93 -0.33
CA ASP A 278 -16.58 -12.10 -0.28
C ASP A 278 -16.17 -10.62 -0.20
N LEU A 279 -16.28 -9.93 -1.34
CA LEU A 279 -15.99 -8.49 -1.45
C LEU A 279 -16.86 -7.62 -0.52
N SER A 280 -18.02 -8.11 -0.07
CA SER A 280 -18.91 -7.34 0.79
C SER A 280 -18.39 -7.18 2.22
N LEU A 281 -17.33 -7.89 2.61
CA LEU A 281 -16.76 -7.80 3.95
C LEU A 281 -15.85 -6.57 4.15
N GLY A 282 -15.45 -5.86 3.08
CA GLY A 282 -14.54 -4.72 3.18
C GLY A 282 -14.42 -3.87 1.91
N GLY A 283 -13.30 -3.15 1.76
CA GLY A 283 -13.00 -2.35 0.57
C GLY A 283 -13.83 -1.06 0.42
N VAL A 284 -14.35 -0.52 1.52
CA VAL A 284 -15.22 0.68 1.54
C VAL A 284 -14.66 1.78 2.45
N VAL A 285 -13.49 2.28 2.10
CA VAL A 285 -12.84 3.39 2.83
C VAL A 285 -13.08 4.71 2.10
N ASP A 286 -13.48 5.74 2.83
CA ASP A 286 -13.51 7.12 2.32
C ASP A 286 -12.20 7.80 2.70
N PHE A 287 -11.29 7.98 1.75
CA PHE A 287 -9.97 8.57 2.03
C PHE A 287 -10.07 10.02 2.56
N THR A 288 -11.14 10.75 2.22
CA THR A 288 -11.36 12.12 2.71
C THR A 288 -11.76 12.17 4.19
N ASP A 289 -12.20 11.05 4.76
CA ASP A 289 -12.69 10.96 6.14
C ASP A 289 -12.44 9.57 6.74
N VAL A 290 -11.17 9.27 7.00
CA VAL A 290 -10.75 8.02 7.63
C VAL A 290 -10.85 8.14 9.15
N ASP A 291 -11.79 7.42 9.77
CA ASP A 291 -12.02 7.48 11.22
C ASP A 291 -11.11 6.56 12.04
N GLY A 292 -10.38 5.65 11.39
CA GLY A 292 -9.44 4.69 12.00
C GLY A 292 -10.05 3.33 12.37
N THR A 293 -11.35 3.13 12.15
CA THR A 293 -12.01 1.83 12.36
C THR A 293 -11.72 0.84 11.23
N GLU A 294 -11.35 1.32 10.04
CA GLU A 294 -10.80 0.52 8.95
C GLU A 294 -9.28 0.69 8.82
N LYS A 295 -8.60 -0.35 8.31
CA LYS A 295 -7.18 -0.29 7.96
C LYS A 295 -7.00 0.36 6.60
N LEU A 296 -5.98 1.19 6.44
CA LEU A 296 -5.58 1.76 5.17
C LEU A 296 -4.23 1.18 4.74
N ASP A 297 -4.28 -0.02 4.18
CA ASP A 297 -3.12 -0.70 3.58
C ASP A 297 -3.09 -0.52 2.05
N ALA A 298 -2.05 -1.06 1.41
CA ALA A 298 -1.90 -0.99 -0.05
C ALA A 298 -3.12 -1.52 -0.81
N GLY A 299 -3.76 -2.60 -0.33
CA GLY A 299 -4.97 -3.14 -0.94
C GLY A 299 -6.17 -2.22 -0.82
N ALA A 300 -6.43 -1.70 0.37
CA ALA A 300 -7.48 -0.69 0.58
C ALA A 300 -7.24 0.56 -0.28
N LEU A 301 -6.00 1.05 -0.35
CA LEU A 301 -5.63 2.20 -1.17
C LEU A 301 -5.87 1.93 -2.66
N VAL A 302 -5.47 0.78 -3.20
CA VAL A 302 -5.76 0.43 -4.60
C VAL A 302 -7.25 0.41 -4.87
N LEU A 303 -8.05 -0.23 -4.02
CA LEU A 303 -9.52 -0.27 -4.19
C LEU A 303 -10.12 1.15 -4.18
N VAL A 304 -9.67 2.02 -3.28
CA VAL A 304 -10.08 3.43 -3.21
C VAL A 304 -9.67 4.20 -4.48
N GLN A 305 -8.43 4.06 -4.94
CA GLN A 305 -7.96 4.77 -6.13
C GLN A 305 -8.68 4.32 -7.40
N VAL A 306 -9.03 3.04 -7.51
CA VAL A 306 -9.85 2.51 -8.61
C VAL A 306 -11.28 3.04 -8.55
N ALA A 307 -11.90 3.03 -7.37
CA ALA A 307 -13.27 3.52 -7.19
C ALA A 307 -13.38 5.03 -7.46
N SER A 308 -12.44 5.83 -6.94
CA SER A 308 -12.40 7.29 -7.10
C SER A 308 -12.08 7.71 -8.53
N SER A 309 -11.19 6.99 -9.22
CA SER A 309 -10.86 7.27 -10.63
C SER A 309 -12.06 7.11 -11.56
N LEU A 310 -13.08 6.32 -11.19
CA LEU A 310 -14.34 6.27 -11.93
C LEU A 310 -15.15 7.57 -11.80
N GLN A 311 -15.05 8.29 -10.69
CA GLN A 311 -15.69 9.60 -10.51
C GLN A 311 -15.03 10.64 -11.42
N SER A 312 -13.70 10.71 -11.39
CA SER A 312 -12.91 11.57 -12.30
C SER A 312 -13.24 11.27 -13.76
N LEU A 313 -13.27 9.98 -14.14
CA LEU A 313 -13.59 9.56 -15.51
C LEU A 313 -15.01 9.96 -15.93
N ALA A 314 -16.01 9.72 -15.09
CA ALA A 314 -17.39 10.13 -15.38
C ALA A 314 -17.51 11.64 -15.55
N GLY A 315 -16.86 12.41 -14.67
CA GLY A 315 -16.79 13.88 -14.75
C GLY A 315 -16.15 14.36 -16.06
N LYS A 316 -15.00 13.80 -16.44
CA LYS A 316 -14.29 14.13 -17.69
C LYS A 316 -15.08 13.77 -18.95
N GLU A 317 -15.88 12.69 -18.90
CA GLU A 317 -16.75 12.27 -20.00
C GLU A 317 -18.12 12.97 -20.00
N SER A 318 -18.43 13.80 -19.00
CA SER A 318 -19.77 14.40 -18.81
C SER A 318 -20.89 13.35 -18.75
N ARG A 319 -20.62 12.21 -18.11
CA ARG A 319 -21.55 11.08 -17.90
C ARG A 319 -21.88 10.94 -16.42
N THR A 320 -22.93 10.18 -16.10
CA THR A 320 -23.16 9.79 -14.71
C THR A 320 -22.17 8.69 -14.31
N VAL A 321 -21.86 8.66 -13.02
CA VAL A 321 -21.05 7.65 -12.41
C VAL A 321 -21.70 6.25 -12.49
N ALA A 322 -23.03 6.18 -12.53
CA ALA A 322 -23.79 4.95 -12.78
C ALA A 322 -23.60 4.41 -14.22
N ASP A 323 -23.61 5.28 -15.23
CA ASP A 323 -23.45 4.88 -16.65
C ASP A 323 -22.07 4.26 -16.90
N VAL A 324 -21.02 4.90 -16.38
CA VAL A 324 -19.64 4.42 -16.50
C VAL A 324 -19.45 3.08 -15.78
N LEU A 325 -20.04 2.93 -14.58
CA LEU A 325 -20.01 1.68 -13.83
C LEU A 325 -20.74 0.55 -14.57
N ALA A 326 -21.92 0.83 -15.13
CA ALA A 326 -22.70 -0.16 -15.86
C ALA A 326 -21.98 -0.68 -17.10
N GLU A 327 -21.23 0.18 -17.81
CA GLU A 327 -20.41 -0.23 -18.94
C GLU A 327 -19.24 -1.12 -18.48
N LEU A 328 -18.47 -0.65 -17.50
CA LEU A 328 -17.34 -1.41 -16.94
C LEU A 328 -17.76 -2.78 -16.39
N SER A 329 -18.81 -2.83 -15.58
CA SER A 329 -19.29 -4.10 -15.01
C SER A 329 -19.79 -5.06 -16.09
N GLY A 330 -20.35 -4.53 -17.19
CA GLY A 330 -20.74 -5.35 -18.34
C GLY A 330 -19.55 -5.95 -19.08
N ASP A 331 -18.45 -5.20 -19.19
CA ASP A 331 -17.20 -5.71 -19.79
C ASP A 331 -16.53 -6.77 -18.91
N VAL A 332 -16.57 -6.62 -17.58
CA VAL A 332 -16.08 -7.64 -16.62
C VAL A 332 -16.91 -8.92 -16.71
N GLU A 333 -18.23 -8.79 -16.69
CA GLU A 333 -19.19 -9.90 -16.82
C GLU A 333 -18.92 -10.71 -18.09
N GLN A 334 -18.66 -10.04 -19.21
CA GLN A 334 -18.38 -10.67 -20.50
C GLN A 334 -16.93 -11.14 -20.67
N GLY A 335 -16.04 -10.86 -19.72
CA GLY A 335 -14.60 -11.14 -19.83
C GLY A 335 -13.92 -10.41 -21.00
N ASN A 336 -14.45 -9.24 -21.38
CA ASN A 336 -14.00 -8.47 -22.55
C ASN A 336 -13.18 -7.21 -22.16
N LEU A 337 -12.69 -7.16 -20.93
CA LEU A 337 -12.00 -6.00 -20.37
C LEU A 337 -10.78 -5.56 -21.19
N GLY A 338 -10.06 -6.51 -21.81
CA GLY A 338 -8.91 -6.22 -22.66
C GLY A 338 -9.23 -5.37 -23.90
N ASN A 339 -10.50 -5.32 -24.34
CA ASN A 339 -10.96 -4.47 -25.43
C ASN A 339 -11.79 -3.27 -24.96
N SER A 340 -11.95 -3.10 -23.64
CA SER A 340 -12.79 -2.06 -23.06
C SER A 340 -12.09 -0.70 -23.12
N GLN A 341 -12.73 0.26 -23.81
CA GLN A 341 -12.23 1.64 -23.85
C GLN A 341 -12.37 2.31 -22.49
N ILE A 342 -13.44 2.01 -21.73
CA ILE A 342 -13.65 2.59 -20.41
C ILE A 342 -12.59 2.09 -19.44
N PHE A 343 -12.22 0.80 -19.51
CA PHE A 343 -11.14 0.26 -18.69
C PHE A 343 -9.77 0.85 -19.03
N SER A 344 -9.46 1.02 -20.32
CA SER A 344 -8.19 1.66 -20.74
C SER A 344 -8.07 3.11 -20.22
N LYS A 345 -9.18 3.86 -20.22
CA LYS A 345 -9.21 5.20 -19.62
C LYS A 345 -9.12 5.16 -18.11
N LEU A 346 -9.80 4.20 -17.47
CA LEU A 346 -9.70 3.99 -16.03
C LEU A 346 -8.24 3.74 -15.60
N LYS A 347 -7.50 2.86 -16.30
CA LYS A 347 -6.06 2.64 -16.05
C LYS A 347 -5.24 3.93 -16.08
N THR A 348 -5.56 4.81 -17.03
CA THR A 348 -4.85 6.10 -17.17
C THR A 348 -5.14 7.02 -15.99
N GLU A 349 -6.39 7.06 -15.54
CA GLU A 349 -6.83 7.89 -14.41
C GLU A 349 -6.30 7.33 -13.08
N THR A 350 -6.32 6.02 -12.87
CA THR A 350 -5.75 5.39 -11.67
C THR A 350 -4.25 5.58 -11.57
N LYS A 351 -3.51 5.49 -12.68
CA LYS A 351 -2.07 5.78 -12.73
C LYS A 351 -1.76 7.21 -12.28
N LYS A 352 -2.57 8.19 -12.72
CA LYS A 352 -2.43 9.58 -12.27
C LYS A 352 -2.75 9.73 -10.79
N ALA A 353 -3.80 9.08 -10.32
CA ALA A 353 -4.19 9.08 -8.91
C ALA A 353 -3.10 8.47 -8.01
N GLY A 354 -2.47 7.37 -8.45
CA GLY A 354 -1.33 6.75 -7.76
C GLY A 354 -0.12 7.69 -7.63
N LYS A 355 0.22 8.44 -8.70
CA LYS A 355 1.27 9.47 -8.63
C LYS A 355 0.94 10.58 -7.63
N VAL A 356 -0.31 11.04 -7.62
CA VAL A 356 -0.77 12.05 -6.66
C VAL A 356 -0.66 11.51 -5.24
N LEU A 357 -1.12 10.28 -4.98
CA LEU A 357 -1.02 9.63 -3.68
C LEU A 357 0.45 9.55 -3.22
N ASN A 358 1.36 9.08 -4.08
CA ASN A 358 2.77 9.00 -3.75
C ASN A 358 3.38 10.39 -3.43
N ALA A 359 2.99 11.43 -4.19
CA ALA A 359 3.40 12.79 -3.89
C ALA A 359 2.86 13.29 -2.54
N ILE A 360 1.59 13.02 -2.22
CA ILE A 360 0.99 13.36 -0.92
C ILE A 360 1.74 12.69 0.23
N VAL A 361 2.08 11.41 0.07
CA VAL A 361 2.82 10.64 1.06
C VAL A 361 4.24 11.18 1.25
N SER A 362 4.89 11.63 0.17
CA SER A 362 6.23 12.27 0.25
C SER A 362 6.25 13.57 1.05
N GLY A 363 5.12 14.27 1.13
CA GLY A 363 4.99 15.57 1.81
C GLY A 363 5.63 16.75 1.07
N ASP A 364 6.18 16.56 -0.13
CA ASP A 364 6.72 17.64 -0.97
C ASP A 364 5.57 18.42 -1.63
N ASP A 365 5.29 19.61 -1.11
CA ASP A 365 4.22 20.49 -1.60
C ASP A 365 4.36 20.81 -3.10
N GLN A 366 5.57 20.88 -3.65
CA GLN A 366 5.78 21.14 -5.08
C GLN A 366 5.52 19.90 -5.93
N ALA A 367 5.93 18.72 -5.45
CA ALA A 367 5.61 17.45 -6.10
C ALA A 367 4.11 17.18 -6.10
N ILE A 368 3.41 17.46 -4.98
CA ILE A 368 1.95 17.33 -4.86
C ILE A 368 1.26 18.20 -5.90
N LYS A 369 1.61 19.50 -5.96
CA LYS A 369 0.99 20.42 -6.92
C LYS A 369 1.23 19.99 -8.37
N THR A 370 2.46 19.56 -8.68
CA THR A 370 2.81 19.08 -10.02
C THR A 370 1.98 17.85 -10.39
N ALA A 371 1.89 16.86 -9.50
CA ALA A 371 1.11 15.65 -9.72
C ALA A 371 -0.40 15.94 -9.88
N LEU A 372 -0.95 16.88 -9.08
CA LEU A 372 -2.35 17.29 -9.19
C LEU A 372 -2.64 17.98 -10.53
N ILE A 373 -1.76 18.86 -10.99
CA ILE A 373 -1.89 19.50 -12.31
C ILE A 373 -1.84 18.44 -13.42
N GLU A 374 -0.93 17.47 -13.35
CA GLU A 374 -0.86 16.34 -14.29
C GLU A 374 -2.13 15.46 -14.25
N ALA A 375 -2.74 15.31 -13.08
CA ALA A 375 -3.99 14.59 -12.89
C ALA A 375 -5.20 15.32 -13.49
N GLY A 376 -5.10 16.65 -13.63
CA GLY A 376 -6.08 17.52 -14.28
C GLY A 376 -6.74 18.55 -13.37
N VAL A 377 -6.16 18.82 -12.19
CA VAL A 377 -6.59 19.92 -11.30
C VAL A 377 -6.13 21.25 -11.88
N ASP A 378 -7.01 22.26 -11.85
CA ASP A 378 -6.69 23.60 -12.34
C ASP A 378 -5.68 24.29 -11.41
N GLU A 379 -4.77 25.09 -11.98
CA GLU A 379 -3.77 25.85 -11.21
C GLU A 379 -4.39 26.79 -10.16
N SER A 380 -5.65 27.22 -10.34
CA SER A 380 -6.36 28.06 -9.37
C SER A 380 -6.74 27.33 -8.08
N ASP A 381 -6.93 26.03 -8.15
CA ASP A 381 -7.50 25.21 -7.07
C ASP A 381 -6.46 24.24 -6.48
N VAL A 382 -5.31 24.08 -7.16
CA VAL A 382 -4.25 23.13 -6.79
C VAL A 382 -3.75 23.29 -5.35
N ASP A 383 -3.62 24.53 -4.85
CA ASP A 383 -3.15 24.80 -3.49
C ASP A 383 -4.13 24.28 -2.43
N GLN A 384 -5.44 24.43 -2.69
CA GLN A 384 -6.49 23.99 -1.78
C GLN A 384 -6.60 22.46 -1.80
N VAL A 385 -6.66 21.86 -2.99
CA VAL A 385 -6.73 20.40 -3.15
C VAL A 385 -5.51 19.72 -2.53
N ALA A 386 -4.31 20.29 -2.68
CA ALA A 386 -3.10 19.80 -2.03
C ALA A 386 -3.22 19.82 -0.49
N ALA A 387 -3.74 20.91 0.07
CA ALA A 387 -3.94 21.04 1.52
C ALA A 387 -4.98 20.04 2.05
N ASP A 388 -6.10 19.86 1.34
CA ASP A 388 -7.15 18.94 1.75
C ASP A 388 -6.72 17.48 1.64
N ALA A 389 -5.98 17.12 0.60
CA ALA A 389 -5.42 15.77 0.45
C ALA A 389 -4.37 15.46 1.53
N LYS A 390 -3.54 16.45 1.90
CA LYS A 390 -2.59 16.34 3.02
C LYS A 390 -3.32 16.18 4.35
N ALA A 391 -4.36 16.98 4.61
CA ALA A 391 -5.17 16.88 5.81
C ALA A 391 -5.88 15.52 5.93
N ALA A 392 -6.35 14.96 4.82
CA ALA A 392 -6.94 13.62 4.77
C ALA A 392 -5.91 12.53 5.13
N LYS A 393 -4.71 12.59 4.55
CA LYS A 393 -3.59 11.71 4.89
C LYS A 393 -3.21 11.83 6.38
N ASP A 394 -3.02 13.04 6.87
CA ASP A 394 -2.64 13.30 8.27
C ASP A 394 -3.73 12.82 9.23
N LYS A 395 -5.01 12.97 8.88
CA LYS A 395 -6.14 12.45 9.65
C LYS A 395 -6.14 10.92 9.72
N ALA A 396 -5.86 10.23 8.60
CA ALA A 396 -5.78 8.77 8.56
C ALA A 396 -4.63 8.24 9.44
N VAL A 397 -3.46 8.89 9.40
CA VAL A 397 -2.32 8.57 10.26
C VAL A 397 -2.66 8.83 11.73
N LYS A 398 -3.20 10.00 12.04
CA LYS A 398 -3.58 10.38 13.40
C LYS A 398 -4.61 9.43 14.02
N ASN A 399 -5.58 8.98 13.22
CA ASN A 399 -6.59 8.02 13.65
C ASN A 399 -6.08 6.56 13.70
N GLY A 400 -4.84 6.32 13.28
CA GLY A 400 -4.19 5.01 13.32
C GLY A 400 -4.72 4.01 12.31
N ALA A 401 -5.35 4.46 11.23
CA ALA A 401 -5.70 3.60 10.11
C ALA A 401 -4.45 3.06 9.39
N THR A 402 -3.36 3.83 9.49
CA THR A 402 -2.03 3.55 8.94
C THR A 402 -0.99 4.41 9.69
N SER A 403 0.29 4.29 9.36
CA SER A 403 1.38 5.14 9.84
C SER A 403 2.09 5.79 8.65
N ASP A 404 2.90 6.83 8.87
CA ASP A 404 3.69 7.45 7.79
C ASP A 404 4.64 6.44 7.12
N ASP A 405 5.33 5.61 7.92
CA ASP A 405 6.22 4.57 7.40
C ASP A 405 5.46 3.53 6.56
N GLN A 406 4.30 3.10 7.05
CA GLN A 406 3.49 2.10 6.37
C GLN A 406 2.84 2.67 5.11
N LEU A 407 2.35 3.91 5.14
CA LEU A 407 1.91 4.63 3.95
C LEU A 407 3.01 4.78 2.92
N LYS A 408 4.25 5.05 3.34
CA LYS A 408 5.38 5.19 2.43
C LYS A 408 5.67 3.87 1.71
N ASP A 409 5.75 2.76 2.44
CA ASP A 409 5.92 1.42 1.86
C ASP A 409 4.72 1.03 0.96
N ASP A 410 3.50 1.21 1.46
CA ASP A 410 2.28 0.87 0.73
C ASP A 410 2.09 1.73 -0.52
N SER A 411 2.50 3.00 -0.50
CA SER A 411 2.36 3.91 -1.66
C SER A 411 3.15 3.45 -2.87
N GLY A 412 4.35 2.89 -2.68
CA GLY A 412 5.15 2.30 -3.77
C GLY A 412 4.42 1.12 -4.40
N LYS A 413 3.96 0.18 -3.57
CA LYS A 413 3.17 -0.98 -4.00
C LYS A 413 1.88 -0.59 -4.72
N VAL A 414 1.20 0.46 -4.23
CA VAL A 414 -0.01 1.01 -4.86
C VAL A 414 0.32 1.57 -6.24
N VAL A 415 1.39 2.35 -6.39
CA VAL A 415 1.80 2.89 -7.71
C VAL A 415 2.06 1.75 -8.70
N ASP A 416 2.84 0.75 -8.30
CA ASP A 416 3.17 -0.39 -9.14
C ASP A 416 1.90 -1.17 -9.55
N GLN A 417 1.00 -1.44 -8.61
CA GLN A 417 -0.24 -2.15 -8.91
C GLN A 417 -1.20 -1.33 -9.79
N LEU A 418 -1.30 -0.01 -9.58
CA LEU A 418 -2.15 0.85 -10.42
C LEU A 418 -1.57 1.01 -11.82
N ASP A 419 -0.25 0.89 -11.99
CA ASP A 419 0.43 0.84 -13.27
C ASP A 419 0.16 -0.46 -14.03
N ASP A 420 0.07 -1.59 -13.31
CA ASP A 420 -0.19 -2.92 -13.88
C ASP A 420 -1.64 -3.41 -13.67
N LEU A 421 -2.58 -2.48 -13.54
CA LEU A 421 -3.95 -2.79 -13.16
C LEU A 421 -4.61 -3.87 -14.04
N GLY A 422 -5.23 -4.88 -13.44
CA GLY A 422 -5.85 -6.01 -14.14
C GLY A 422 -4.84 -7.03 -14.69
N ASN A 423 -3.57 -6.86 -14.38
CA ASN A 423 -2.52 -7.87 -14.52
C ASN A 423 -1.94 -8.16 -13.14
N GLY A 424 -1.54 -9.40 -12.89
CA GLY A 424 -1.00 -9.79 -11.58
C GLY A 424 -1.09 -11.29 -11.33
N ASP A 425 -0.55 -11.71 -10.19
CA ASP A 425 -0.61 -13.11 -9.79
C ASP A 425 -2.00 -13.44 -9.25
N THR A 426 -2.68 -14.36 -9.93
CA THR A 426 -3.98 -14.90 -9.50
C THR A 426 -3.84 -16.29 -8.87
N SER A 427 -2.63 -16.67 -8.43
CA SER A 427 -2.36 -17.95 -7.78
C SER A 427 -2.99 -18.04 -6.39
N LEU A 428 -3.65 -19.16 -6.11
CA LEU A 428 -4.18 -19.45 -4.78
C LEU A 428 -3.07 -19.64 -3.73
N ASP A 429 -1.86 -20.07 -4.13
CA ASP A 429 -0.73 -20.22 -3.20
C ASP A 429 -0.18 -18.85 -2.76
N SER A 430 -0.15 -17.88 -3.69
CA SER A 430 0.24 -16.48 -3.39
C SER A 430 -0.80 -15.80 -2.50
N LEU A 431 -2.09 -15.98 -2.82
CA LEU A 431 -3.20 -15.56 -1.97
C LEU A 431 -3.06 -16.13 -0.54
N ASN A 432 -2.75 -17.43 -0.41
CA ASN A 432 -2.55 -18.06 0.89
C ASN A 432 -1.35 -17.48 1.67
N ALA A 433 -0.22 -17.22 0.99
CA ALA A 433 0.95 -16.61 1.62
C ALA A 433 0.64 -15.20 2.15
N SER A 434 -0.11 -14.40 1.40
CA SER A 434 -0.54 -13.06 1.84
C SER A 434 -1.52 -13.12 3.02
N LEU A 435 -2.44 -14.10 3.05
CA LEU A 435 -3.31 -14.32 4.22
C LEU A 435 -2.49 -14.67 5.47
N LEU A 436 -1.47 -15.53 5.35
CA LEU A 436 -0.59 -15.87 6.48
C LEU A 436 0.18 -14.64 7.00
N ALA A 437 0.76 -13.84 6.10
CA ALA A 437 1.44 -12.59 6.48
C ALA A 437 0.48 -11.61 7.17
N SER A 438 -0.76 -11.52 6.70
CA SER A 438 -1.80 -10.69 7.31
C SER A 438 -2.22 -11.19 8.70
N ILE A 439 -2.29 -12.50 8.91
CA ILE A 439 -2.54 -13.11 10.23
C ILE A 439 -1.41 -12.76 11.21
N GLU A 440 -0.16 -12.97 10.81
CA GLU A 440 1.01 -12.64 11.64
C GLU A 440 1.07 -11.15 11.97
N SER A 441 0.76 -10.28 11.00
CA SER A 441 0.68 -8.83 11.21
C SER A 441 -0.42 -8.45 12.22
N GLY A 442 -1.60 -9.07 12.14
CA GLY A 442 -2.68 -8.85 13.11
C GLY A 442 -2.29 -9.32 14.52
N GLU A 443 -1.59 -10.44 14.64
CA GLU A 443 -1.09 -10.92 15.94
C GLU A 443 -0.11 -9.96 16.60
N GLN A 444 0.82 -9.42 15.81
CA GLN A 444 1.80 -8.42 16.26
C GLN A 444 1.12 -7.11 16.65
N THR A 445 0.16 -6.65 15.85
CA THR A 445 -0.60 -5.41 16.07
C THR A 445 -1.38 -5.42 17.40
N LEU A 446 -1.82 -6.61 17.84
CA LEU A 446 -2.51 -6.80 19.13
C LEU A 446 -1.57 -6.92 20.34
N THR A 447 -0.26 -6.82 20.15
CA THR A 447 0.71 -6.85 21.24
C THR A 447 0.44 -5.69 22.20
N GLY A 448 0.50 -5.93 23.51
CA GLY A 448 0.22 -4.90 24.52
C GLY A 448 -1.26 -4.64 24.81
N SER A 449 -2.19 -4.96 23.89
CA SER A 449 -3.63 -4.74 24.10
C SER A 449 -4.18 -5.43 25.37
N ALA A 450 -3.73 -6.66 25.63
CA ALA A 450 -4.09 -7.39 26.85
C ALA A 450 -3.54 -6.72 28.11
N ALA A 451 -2.28 -6.27 28.08
CA ALA A 451 -1.64 -5.59 29.19
C ALA A 451 -2.35 -4.28 29.54
N GLN A 452 -2.77 -3.50 28.53
CA GLN A 452 -3.53 -2.27 28.72
C GLN A 452 -4.91 -2.53 29.38
N LEU A 453 -5.63 -3.58 28.95
CA LEU A 453 -6.89 -3.96 29.61
C LEU A 453 -6.67 -4.48 31.04
N ASP A 454 -5.57 -5.17 31.29
CA ASP A 454 -5.19 -5.65 32.62
C ASP A 454 -4.82 -4.49 33.56
N GLU A 455 -4.21 -3.41 33.06
CA GLU A 455 -3.97 -2.18 33.82
C GLU A 455 -5.29 -1.49 34.24
N PHE A 456 -6.27 -1.44 33.34
CA PHE A 456 -7.61 -0.95 33.70
C PHE A 456 -8.30 -1.87 34.70
N ALA A 457 -8.14 -3.19 34.58
CA ALA A 457 -8.66 -4.15 35.55
C ALA A 457 -8.01 -3.97 36.93
N ALA A 458 -6.70 -3.72 36.99
CA ALA A 458 -5.98 -3.42 38.22
C ALA A 458 -6.43 -2.09 38.85
N SER A 459 -6.62 -1.06 38.02
CA SER A 459 -7.15 0.25 38.46
C SER A 459 -8.57 0.14 39.02
N LEU A 460 -9.43 -0.66 38.38
CA LEU A 460 -10.76 -0.98 38.88
C LEU A 460 -10.70 -1.77 40.20
N ALA A 461 -9.76 -2.68 40.37
CA ALA A 461 -9.55 -3.39 41.63
C ALA A 461 -9.12 -2.44 42.76
N ALA A 462 -8.21 -1.50 42.48
CA ALA A 462 -7.82 -0.44 43.42
C ALA A 462 -9.00 0.47 43.77
N LEU A 463 -9.84 0.81 42.80
CA LEU A 463 -11.06 1.59 43.01
C LEU A 463 -12.03 0.87 43.97
N LYS A 464 -12.23 -0.44 43.81
CA LYS A 464 -13.06 -1.26 44.70
C LYS A 464 -12.55 -1.31 46.14
N VAL A 465 -11.25 -1.14 46.37
CA VAL A 465 -10.68 -1.00 47.72
C VAL A 465 -11.11 0.32 48.35
N LEU A 466 -11.11 1.43 47.59
CA LEU A 466 -11.61 2.72 48.07
C LEU A 466 -13.12 2.68 48.36
N ALA A 467 -13.88 1.95 47.53
CA ALA A 467 -15.33 1.77 47.71
C ALA A 467 -15.69 1.12 49.06
N ALA A 468 -14.80 0.31 49.63
CA ALA A 468 -15.02 -0.39 50.89
C ALA A 468 -15.08 0.53 52.13
N ASP A 469 -14.54 1.76 52.05
CA ASP A 469 -14.47 2.69 53.18
C ASP A 469 -14.81 4.13 52.74
N THR A 470 -16.11 4.43 52.68
CA THR A 470 -16.64 5.73 52.23
C THR A 470 -17.38 6.49 53.34
N ALA A 471 -17.03 6.21 54.61
CA ALA A 471 -17.77 6.71 55.77
C ALA A 471 -17.59 8.22 56.05
N THR A 472 -16.55 8.86 55.51
CA THR A 472 -16.29 10.30 55.67
C THR A 472 -16.33 11.02 54.33
N LYS A 473 -16.51 12.34 54.36
CA LYS A 473 -16.51 13.18 53.16
C LYS A 473 -15.21 13.02 52.38
N GLU A 474 -14.07 13.04 53.05
CA GLU A 474 -12.74 12.93 52.42
C GLU A 474 -12.55 11.60 51.69
N LYS A 475 -13.01 10.49 52.29
CA LYS A 475 -12.91 9.17 51.65
C LYS A 475 -13.90 9.01 50.50
N ALA A 476 -15.10 9.57 50.64
CA ALA A 476 -16.07 9.61 49.53
C ALA A 476 -15.55 10.45 48.36
N ILE A 477 -14.83 11.55 48.63
CA ILE A 477 -14.17 12.34 47.59
C ILE A 477 -13.06 11.52 46.91
N ALA A 478 -12.19 10.85 47.66
CA ALA A 478 -11.12 10.03 47.09
C ALA A 478 -11.63 8.86 46.22
N TYR A 479 -12.69 8.17 46.66
CA TYR A 479 -13.36 7.16 45.84
C TYR A 479 -13.97 7.79 44.57
N GLY A 480 -14.63 8.94 44.73
CA GLY A 480 -15.24 9.69 43.63
C GLY A 480 -14.25 10.18 42.59
N SER A 481 -13.14 10.78 43.00
CA SER A 481 -12.13 11.29 42.08
C SER A 481 -11.48 10.16 41.30
N ALA A 482 -11.10 9.07 41.98
CA ALA A 482 -10.56 7.88 41.33
C ALA A 482 -11.54 7.24 40.34
N ALA A 483 -12.84 7.18 40.67
CA ALA A 483 -13.87 6.65 39.76
C ALA A 483 -14.00 7.51 38.50
N VAL A 484 -14.05 8.83 38.65
CA VAL A 484 -14.14 9.79 37.54
C VAL A 484 -12.90 9.75 36.66
N VAL A 485 -11.70 9.68 37.25
CA VAL A 485 -10.43 9.56 36.51
C VAL A 485 -10.40 8.26 35.71
N LEU A 486 -10.71 7.12 36.34
CA LEU A 486 -10.72 5.82 35.67
C LEU A 486 -11.72 5.77 34.51
N ASP A 487 -12.95 6.25 34.73
CA ASP A 487 -13.99 6.28 33.69
C ASP A 487 -13.59 7.18 32.51
N THR A 488 -12.99 8.34 32.78
CA THR A 488 -12.52 9.26 31.74
C THR A 488 -11.40 8.64 30.91
N GLN A 489 -10.39 8.05 31.58
CA GLN A 489 -9.26 7.38 30.90
C GLN A 489 -9.73 6.17 30.08
N PHE A 490 -10.58 5.33 30.68
CA PHE A 490 -11.09 4.15 29.99
C PHE A 490 -11.92 4.56 28.78
N THR A 491 -12.85 5.50 28.94
CA THR A 491 -13.69 6.01 27.83
C THR A 491 -12.83 6.54 26.69
N ALA A 492 -11.82 7.37 26.97
CA ALA A 492 -10.91 7.87 25.95
C ALA A 492 -10.14 6.74 25.23
N ALA A 493 -9.68 5.73 25.98
CA ALA A 493 -8.93 4.61 25.42
C ALA A 493 -9.78 3.69 24.53
N VAL A 494 -11.10 3.60 24.76
CA VAL A 494 -11.99 2.66 24.06
C VAL A 494 -13.08 3.30 23.22
N ALA A 495 -13.07 4.63 23.07
CA ALA A 495 -14.00 5.37 22.24
C ALA A 495 -13.66 5.21 20.75
N THR A 496 -14.66 5.03 19.91
CA THR A 496 -14.49 4.84 18.46
C THR A 496 -14.81 6.10 17.66
N ASP A 497 -15.45 7.08 18.30
CA ASP A 497 -15.97 8.33 17.73
C ASP A 497 -15.08 9.56 18.02
N VAL A 498 -13.98 9.36 18.75
CA VAL A 498 -13.00 10.41 19.05
C VAL A 498 -11.86 10.40 18.05
N GLU A 499 -11.24 11.54 17.80
CA GLU A 499 -10.03 11.63 16.97
C GLU A 499 -8.82 11.00 17.70
N GLY A 500 -7.88 10.44 16.95
CA GLY A 500 -6.69 9.76 17.48
C GLY A 500 -6.79 8.24 17.39
N ASN A 501 -5.63 7.58 17.41
CA ASN A 501 -5.52 6.13 17.50
C ASN A 501 -5.71 5.69 18.97
N ASN A 502 -6.54 4.68 19.20
CA ASN A 502 -6.79 4.14 20.53
C ASN A 502 -7.16 2.66 20.47
N LEU A 503 -7.25 2.03 21.64
CA LEU A 503 -7.56 0.61 21.76
C LEU A 503 -8.94 0.26 21.22
N GLY A 504 -9.92 1.15 21.36
CA GLY A 504 -11.27 0.96 20.83
C GLY A 504 -11.27 0.77 19.31
N LYS A 505 -10.66 1.71 18.58
CA LYS A 505 -10.53 1.64 17.12
C LYS A 505 -9.66 0.47 16.66
N LEU A 506 -8.54 0.24 17.34
CA LEU A 506 -7.66 -0.92 17.10
C LEU A 506 -8.45 -2.23 17.16
N LEU A 507 -9.18 -2.46 18.25
CA LEU A 507 -9.95 -3.71 18.42
C LEU A 507 -11.08 -3.85 17.41
N VAL A 508 -11.74 -2.75 17.00
CA VAL A 508 -12.77 -2.78 15.94
C VAL A 508 -12.15 -3.19 14.60
N ARG A 509 -11.02 -2.57 14.24
CA ARG A 509 -10.29 -2.84 13.00
C ARG A 509 -9.78 -4.27 12.96
N GLU A 510 -9.09 -4.72 14.00
CA GLU A 510 -8.52 -6.07 14.07
C GLU A 510 -9.62 -7.15 14.14
N LEU A 511 -10.79 -6.84 14.74
CA LEU A 511 -11.93 -7.76 14.74
C LEU A 511 -12.45 -7.93 13.30
N SER A 512 -12.68 -6.82 12.59
CA SER A 512 -13.14 -6.86 11.21
C SER A 512 -12.13 -7.53 10.27
N GLY A 513 -10.83 -7.27 10.47
CA GLY A 513 -9.76 -7.92 9.71
C GLY A 513 -9.71 -9.43 9.96
N ALA A 514 -9.80 -9.86 11.22
CA ALA A 514 -9.80 -11.27 11.58
C ALA A 514 -11.03 -12.02 11.02
N GLU A 515 -12.21 -11.40 11.01
CA GLU A 515 -13.42 -11.94 10.36
C GLU A 515 -13.21 -12.14 8.84
N GLN A 516 -12.63 -11.14 8.16
CA GLN A 516 -12.31 -11.24 6.73
C GLN A 516 -11.28 -12.35 6.45
N LEU A 517 -10.25 -12.48 7.30
CA LEU A 517 -9.24 -13.53 7.18
C LEU A 517 -9.84 -14.93 7.32
N VAL A 518 -10.74 -15.15 8.29
CA VAL A 518 -11.45 -16.42 8.45
C VAL A 518 -12.32 -16.72 7.24
N SER A 519 -13.04 -15.72 6.71
CA SER A 519 -13.85 -15.87 5.49
C SER A 519 -12.98 -16.28 4.29
N ALA A 520 -11.90 -15.54 4.02
CA ALA A 520 -10.98 -15.82 2.93
C ALA A 520 -10.33 -17.22 3.05
N ALA A 521 -9.87 -17.58 4.25
CA ALA A 521 -9.28 -18.89 4.50
C ALA A 521 -10.30 -20.02 4.38
N THR A 522 -11.57 -19.79 4.73
CA THR A 522 -12.66 -20.75 4.52
C THR A 522 -12.93 -20.94 3.02
N GLY A 523 -12.92 -19.85 2.24
CA GLY A 523 -12.99 -19.90 0.78
C GLY A 523 -11.86 -20.74 0.17
N LEU A 524 -10.62 -20.54 0.63
CA LEU A 524 -9.47 -21.35 0.21
C LEU A 524 -9.63 -22.83 0.55
N VAL A 525 -10.03 -23.17 1.76
CA VAL A 525 -10.26 -24.56 2.19
C VAL A 525 -11.36 -25.24 1.35
N THR A 526 -12.37 -24.48 0.94
CA THR A 526 -13.44 -24.97 0.06
C THR A 526 -12.90 -25.34 -1.32
N LEU A 527 -11.91 -24.59 -1.83
CA LEU A 527 -11.24 -24.88 -3.10
C LEU A 527 -10.22 -26.02 -2.96
N ASP A 528 -9.40 -25.99 -1.91
CA ASP A 528 -8.40 -27.01 -1.60
C ASP A 528 -8.15 -27.13 -0.09
N THR A 529 -8.43 -28.32 0.44
CA THR A 529 -8.21 -28.66 1.86
C THR A 529 -6.78 -28.48 2.36
N LYS A 530 -5.76 -28.37 1.48
CA LYS A 530 -4.36 -28.14 1.89
C LYS A 530 -4.18 -26.85 2.70
N TYR A 531 -5.07 -25.87 2.53
CA TYR A 531 -5.03 -24.57 3.23
C TYR A 531 -5.68 -24.59 4.62
N GLN A 532 -6.06 -25.76 5.14
CA GLN A 532 -6.65 -25.89 6.48
C GLN A 532 -5.80 -25.26 7.61
N PRO A 533 -4.44 -25.30 7.59
CA PRO A 533 -3.63 -24.61 8.60
C PRO A 533 -3.86 -23.09 8.65
N THR A 534 -4.05 -22.43 7.50
CA THR A 534 -4.31 -20.99 7.41
C THR A 534 -5.64 -20.63 8.06
N LEU A 535 -6.68 -21.44 7.83
CA LEU A 535 -7.97 -21.27 8.50
C LEU A 535 -7.87 -21.46 10.02
N THR A 536 -7.06 -22.42 10.48
CA THR A 536 -6.80 -22.60 11.91
C THR A 536 -6.17 -21.36 12.55
N GLN A 537 -5.12 -20.81 11.93
CA GLN A 537 -4.44 -19.61 12.45
C GLN A 537 -5.34 -18.37 12.41
N ALA A 538 -6.10 -18.17 11.33
CA ALA A 538 -7.08 -17.08 11.25
C ALA A 538 -8.13 -17.18 12.39
N GLY A 539 -8.59 -18.40 12.70
CA GLY A 539 -9.51 -18.64 13.81
C GLY A 539 -8.89 -18.39 15.20
N GLU A 540 -7.60 -18.64 15.37
CA GLU A 540 -6.86 -18.32 16.60
C GLU A 540 -6.76 -16.80 16.81
N LEU A 541 -6.42 -16.04 15.75
CA LEU A 541 -6.41 -14.58 15.79
C LEU A 541 -7.80 -14.01 16.13
N LEU A 542 -8.86 -14.47 15.46
CA LEU A 542 -10.22 -14.01 15.74
C LEU A 542 -10.65 -14.32 17.19
N THR A 543 -10.26 -15.49 17.72
CA THR A 543 -10.49 -15.85 19.14
C THR A 543 -9.80 -14.87 20.09
N LYS A 544 -8.54 -14.53 19.79
CA LYS A 544 -7.75 -13.57 20.57
C LYS A 544 -8.42 -12.21 20.61
N VAL A 545 -8.79 -11.65 19.45
CA VAL A 545 -9.45 -10.33 19.37
C VAL A 545 -10.80 -10.34 20.07
N THR A 546 -11.63 -11.37 19.83
CA THR A 546 -12.96 -11.51 20.46
C THR A 546 -12.86 -11.53 21.99
N THR A 547 -11.82 -12.20 22.52
CA THR A 547 -11.56 -12.23 23.97
C THR A 547 -11.24 -10.83 24.51
N LEU A 548 -10.41 -10.07 23.80
CA LEU A 548 -10.06 -8.70 24.17
C LEU A 548 -11.28 -7.77 24.11
N VAL A 549 -12.10 -7.86 23.05
CA VAL A 549 -13.35 -7.11 22.93
C VAL A 549 -14.31 -7.44 24.09
N THR A 550 -14.46 -8.72 24.42
CA THR A 550 -15.29 -9.16 25.55
C THR A 550 -14.77 -8.62 26.88
N GLN A 551 -13.46 -8.66 27.12
CA GLN A 551 -12.83 -8.11 28.33
C GLN A 551 -13.04 -6.59 28.41
N LYS A 552 -12.84 -5.87 27.31
CA LYS A 552 -13.12 -4.43 27.18
C LYS A 552 -14.56 -4.10 27.54
N ASP A 553 -15.55 -4.80 26.97
CA ASP A 553 -16.97 -4.54 27.23
C ASP A 553 -17.37 -4.88 28.68
N GLN A 554 -16.79 -5.96 29.25
CA GLN A 554 -16.97 -6.29 30.67
C GLN A 554 -16.41 -5.19 31.59
N LEU A 555 -15.20 -4.70 31.31
CA LEU A 555 -14.60 -3.60 32.07
C LEU A 555 -15.44 -2.33 31.99
N ARG A 556 -15.92 -1.97 30.79
CA ARG A 556 -16.82 -0.82 30.59
C ARG A 556 -18.04 -0.89 31.51
N GLY A 557 -18.72 -2.04 31.53
CA GLY A 557 -19.88 -2.27 32.39
C GLY A 557 -19.57 -2.16 33.88
N GLN A 558 -18.42 -2.69 34.33
CA GLN A 558 -18.03 -2.63 35.73
C GLN A 558 -17.58 -1.23 36.18
N ILE A 559 -16.81 -0.52 35.35
CA ILE A 559 -16.37 0.86 35.63
C ILE A 559 -17.59 1.79 35.72
N THR A 560 -18.54 1.68 34.78
CA THR A 560 -19.79 2.46 34.80
C THR A 560 -20.61 2.23 36.07
N ALA A 561 -20.67 0.97 36.53
CA ALA A 561 -21.38 0.62 37.76
C ALA A 561 -20.73 1.23 39.01
N GLU A 562 -19.39 1.18 39.10
CA GLU A 562 -18.64 1.80 40.19
C GLU A 562 -18.75 3.33 40.17
N LEU A 563 -18.68 3.98 39.00
CA LEU A 563 -18.91 5.42 38.88
C LEU A 563 -20.30 5.82 39.37
N THR A 564 -21.32 5.04 39.03
CA THR A 564 -22.69 5.27 39.51
C THR A 564 -22.78 5.16 41.03
N ALA A 565 -22.14 4.15 41.62
CA ALA A 565 -22.09 3.96 43.07
C ALA A 565 -21.32 5.09 43.78
N ALA A 566 -20.19 5.52 43.22
CA ALA A 566 -19.42 6.67 43.72
C ALA A 566 -20.25 7.95 43.70
N ASN A 567 -20.92 8.26 42.57
CA ASN A 567 -21.77 9.43 42.43
C ASN A 567 -22.92 9.47 43.46
N ALA A 568 -23.56 8.33 43.71
CA ALA A 568 -24.58 8.23 44.76
C ALA A 568 -24.01 8.57 46.14
N LYS A 569 -22.79 8.11 46.44
CA LYS A 569 -22.14 8.37 47.74
C LYS A 569 -21.67 9.82 47.90
N ILE A 570 -21.13 10.41 46.85
CA ILE A 570 -20.68 11.81 46.80
C ILE A 570 -21.87 12.77 47.03
N ALA A 571 -23.03 12.42 46.48
CA ALA A 571 -24.26 13.19 46.65
C ALA A 571 -24.72 13.27 48.13
N GLU A 572 -24.50 12.22 48.93
CA GLU A 572 -24.81 12.24 50.38
C GLU A 572 -24.04 13.34 51.13
N PHE A 573 -22.84 13.70 50.65
CA PHE A 573 -21.98 14.71 51.26
C PHE A 573 -22.00 16.06 50.54
N GLY A 574 -22.76 16.19 49.44
CA GLY A 574 -22.76 17.40 48.60
C GLY A 574 -21.37 17.77 48.07
N ALA A 575 -20.54 16.76 47.75
CA ALA A 575 -19.12 16.95 47.47
C ALA A 575 -18.76 16.91 45.96
N THR A 576 -19.73 17.06 45.06
CA THR A 576 -19.52 16.92 43.59
C THR A 576 -18.46 17.88 43.05
N LEU A 577 -18.44 19.14 43.53
CA LEU A 577 -17.43 20.12 43.10
C LEU A 577 -16.03 19.78 43.63
N ASP A 578 -15.94 19.30 44.88
CA ASP A 578 -14.69 18.89 45.50
C ASP A 578 -14.08 17.68 44.77
N VAL A 579 -14.91 16.73 44.34
CA VAL A 579 -14.50 15.58 43.53
C VAL A 579 -13.97 16.01 42.17
N ALA A 580 -14.68 16.89 41.46
CA ALA A 580 -14.23 17.39 40.16
C ALA A 580 -12.88 18.11 40.27
N LYS A 581 -12.70 18.91 41.34
CA LYS A 581 -11.41 19.55 41.64
C LYS A 581 -10.32 18.51 41.89
N GLN A 582 -10.56 17.53 42.77
CA GLN A 582 -9.55 16.53 43.12
C GLN A 582 -9.18 15.65 41.92
N ALA A 583 -10.15 15.25 41.09
CA ALA A 583 -9.89 14.51 39.85
C ALA A 583 -9.04 15.31 38.86
N SER A 584 -9.31 16.62 38.72
CA SER A 584 -8.50 17.54 37.91
C SER A 584 -7.07 17.66 38.44
N ASP A 585 -6.89 17.83 39.75
CA ASP A 585 -5.57 18.01 40.38
C ASP A 585 -4.75 16.70 40.32
N GLU A 586 -5.36 15.54 40.57
CA GLU A 586 -4.72 14.21 40.51
C GLU A 586 -4.31 13.83 39.07
N SER A 587 -5.17 14.07 38.09
CA SER A 587 -4.86 13.79 36.68
C SER A 587 -3.75 14.69 36.13
N LEU A 588 -3.66 15.95 36.56
CA LEU A 588 -2.57 16.84 36.19
C LEU A 588 -1.22 16.37 36.76
N GLN A 589 -1.20 15.87 38.00
CA GLN A 589 0.01 15.28 38.57
C GLN A 589 0.41 13.99 37.84
N ALA A 590 -0.57 13.15 37.49
CA ALA A 590 -0.30 11.96 36.68
C ALA A 590 0.28 12.31 35.30
N ALA A 591 -0.27 13.32 34.62
CA ALA A 591 0.24 13.79 33.33
C ALA A 591 1.70 14.27 33.41
N LYS A 592 2.05 15.02 34.47
CA LYS A 592 3.43 15.45 34.73
C LYS A 592 4.38 14.27 34.98
N ALA A 593 3.94 13.27 35.74
CA ALA A 593 4.73 12.06 36.00
C ALA A 593 4.93 11.23 34.72
N SER A 594 3.90 11.11 33.87
CA SER A 594 4.02 10.44 32.57
C SER A 594 4.99 11.16 31.64
N LEU A 595 4.96 12.50 31.61
CA LEU A 595 5.93 13.28 30.84
C LEU A 595 7.37 13.08 31.33
N GLU A 596 7.58 13.05 32.65
CA GLU A 596 8.90 12.74 33.23
C GLU A 596 9.38 11.33 32.82
N ALA A 597 8.49 10.34 32.84
CA ALA A 597 8.81 8.99 32.36
C ALA A 597 9.13 8.94 30.85
N ALA A 598 8.44 9.74 30.04
CA ALA A 598 8.72 9.86 28.60
C ALA A 598 10.11 10.45 28.33
N PHE A 599 10.53 11.46 29.10
CA PHE A 599 11.88 12.00 29.00
C PHE A 599 12.96 10.98 29.39
N ILE A 600 12.70 10.09 30.36
CA ILE A 600 13.62 8.99 30.67
C ILE A 600 13.81 8.07 29.46
N LYS A 601 12.73 7.77 28.71
CA LYS A 601 12.83 6.97 27.48
C LYS A 601 13.55 7.69 26.34
N LYS A 602 13.40 9.00 26.25
CA LYS A 602 14.20 9.82 25.33
C LYS A 602 15.69 9.79 25.68
N GLU A 603 16.04 9.87 26.96
CA GLU A 603 17.44 9.74 27.40
C GLU A 603 18.01 8.34 27.08
N GLU A 604 17.22 7.27 27.24
CA GLU A 604 17.61 5.92 26.83
C GLU A 604 17.85 5.83 25.31
N LEU A 605 16.99 6.46 24.50
CA LEU A 605 17.19 6.59 23.05
C LEU A 605 18.47 7.34 22.74
N ASP A 606 18.71 8.51 23.34
CA ASP A 606 19.90 9.32 23.07
C ASP A 606 21.19 8.52 23.35
N VAL A 607 21.23 7.76 24.45
CA VAL A 607 22.37 6.88 24.79
C VAL A 607 22.55 5.78 23.75
N GLN A 608 21.46 5.09 23.37
CA GLN A 608 21.52 4.00 22.39
C GLN A 608 21.88 4.51 20.99
N PHE A 609 21.41 5.70 20.61
CA PHE A 609 21.73 6.31 19.33
C PHE A 609 23.20 6.75 19.28
N GLN A 610 23.75 7.31 20.37
CA GLN A 610 25.20 7.59 20.45
C GLN A 610 26.05 6.31 20.33
N ALA A 611 25.61 5.19 20.91
CA ALA A 611 26.28 3.90 20.74
C ALA A 611 26.23 3.42 19.29
N ALA A 612 25.08 3.57 18.62
CA ALA A 612 24.92 3.24 17.20
C ALA A 612 25.81 4.12 16.31
N MET A 613 25.84 5.44 16.53
CA MET A 613 26.72 6.37 15.84
C MET A 613 28.19 5.95 15.98
N ALA A 614 28.65 5.66 17.20
CA ALA A 614 30.01 5.22 17.45
C ALA A 614 30.34 3.89 16.75
N ALA A 615 29.36 2.97 16.65
CA ALA A 615 29.52 1.72 15.92
C ALA A 615 29.63 1.96 14.39
N VAL A 616 28.85 2.89 13.83
CA VAL A 616 28.96 3.29 12.41
C VAL A 616 30.31 3.93 12.09
N VAL A 617 30.80 4.82 12.97
CA VAL A 617 32.14 5.40 12.85
C VAL A 617 33.22 4.31 12.82
N ALA A 618 33.06 3.28 13.66
CA ALA A 618 34.03 2.20 13.85
C ALA A 618 33.97 1.09 12.78
N ILE A 619 33.11 1.22 11.76
CA ILE A 619 33.06 0.26 10.66
C ILE A 619 34.39 0.24 9.92
N SER A 620 35.03 -0.93 9.91
CA SER A 620 36.28 -1.20 9.17
C SER A 620 36.21 -2.47 8.33
N ASP A 621 35.16 -3.28 8.50
CA ASP A 621 34.93 -4.55 7.81
C ASP A 621 33.44 -4.94 7.88
N GLN A 622 33.09 -6.07 7.27
CA GLN A 622 31.73 -6.59 7.28
C GLN A 622 31.19 -6.90 8.69
N THR A 623 32.00 -7.46 9.58
CA THR A 623 31.55 -7.86 10.93
C THR A 623 31.23 -6.64 11.81
N SER A 624 32.05 -5.60 11.72
CA SER A 624 31.80 -4.31 12.38
C SER A 624 30.59 -3.58 11.77
N ALA A 625 30.35 -3.70 10.46
CA ALA A 625 29.13 -3.21 9.82
C ALA A 625 27.86 -3.92 10.32
N GLU A 626 27.87 -5.26 10.42
CA GLU A 626 26.76 -6.04 10.99
C GLU A 626 26.49 -5.64 12.45
N THR A 627 27.54 -5.37 13.22
CA THR A 627 27.44 -4.87 14.59
C THR A 627 26.79 -3.48 14.61
N ALA A 628 27.22 -2.56 13.74
CA ALA A 628 26.64 -1.21 13.64
C ALA A 628 25.16 -1.25 13.24
N LEU A 629 24.78 -2.08 12.27
CA LEU A 629 23.38 -2.30 11.88
C LEU A 629 22.55 -2.87 13.04
N SER A 630 23.13 -3.75 13.86
CA SER A 630 22.46 -4.26 15.06
C SER A 630 22.26 -3.16 16.12
N GLU A 631 23.24 -2.29 16.34
CA GLU A 631 23.09 -1.15 17.27
C GLU A 631 22.09 -0.10 16.76
N LEU A 632 22.03 0.12 15.44
CA LEU A 632 20.99 0.97 14.81
C LEU A 632 19.59 0.37 14.97
N ALA A 633 19.44 -0.95 14.84
CA ALA A 633 18.16 -1.62 15.10
C ALA A 633 17.70 -1.46 16.56
N LYS A 634 18.65 -1.49 17.51
CA LYS A 634 18.35 -1.18 18.93
C LYS A 634 17.97 0.29 19.12
N ALA A 635 18.66 1.23 18.45
CA ALA A 635 18.30 2.65 18.51
C ALA A 635 16.88 2.88 17.96
N GLN A 636 16.51 2.20 16.87
CA GLN A 636 15.15 2.22 16.33
C GLN A 636 14.12 1.67 17.33
N ALA A 637 14.42 0.57 18.03
CA ALA A 637 13.54 0.04 19.06
C ALA A 637 13.38 1.00 20.25
N SER A 638 14.47 1.65 20.69
CA SER A 638 14.44 2.69 21.72
C SER A 638 13.66 3.93 21.27
N LEU A 639 13.72 4.29 19.99
CA LEU A 639 12.94 5.39 19.41
C LEU A 639 11.44 5.10 19.53
N GLN A 640 11.02 3.89 19.13
CA GLN A 640 9.62 3.48 19.25
C GLN A 640 9.15 3.49 20.71
N ALA A 641 9.97 3.00 21.64
CA ALA A 641 9.65 3.06 23.07
C ALA A 641 9.53 4.50 23.61
N ALA A 642 10.33 5.44 23.10
CA ALA A 642 10.21 6.86 23.46
C ALA A 642 8.93 7.48 22.89
N ILE A 643 8.60 7.23 21.62
CA ILE A 643 7.35 7.68 20.98
C ILE A 643 6.14 7.16 21.76
N GLU A 644 6.12 5.86 22.09
CA GLU A 644 5.04 5.25 22.89
C GLU A 644 4.89 5.93 24.26
N ALA A 645 5.99 6.23 24.95
CA ALA A 645 5.96 6.91 26.23
C ALA A 645 5.44 8.36 26.13
N PHE A 646 5.82 9.10 25.08
CA PHE A 646 5.27 10.44 24.85
C PHE A 646 3.79 10.41 24.47
N ARG A 647 3.33 9.44 23.69
CA ARG A 647 1.90 9.23 23.41
C ARG A 647 1.11 8.88 24.69
N ALA A 648 1.71 8.11 25.60
CA ALA A 648 1.11 7.86 26.92
C ALA A 648 1.02 9.15 27.77
N ALA A 649 2.03 10.02 27.71
CA ALA A 649 2.00 11.34 28.35
C ALA A 649 0.93 12.25 27.73
N GLU A 650 0.76 12.23 26.40
CA GLU A 650 -0.26 12.98 25.69
C GLU A 650 -1.67 12.57 26.13
N ALA A 651 -1.94 11.26 26.23
CA ALA A 651 -3.21 10.73 26.69
C ALA A 651 -3.53 11.15 28.14
N ALA A 652 -2.51 11.16 29.02
CA ALA A 652 -2.66 11.63 30.40
C ALA A 652 -2.93 13.15 30.47
N ALA A 653 -2.23 13.96 29.67
CA ALA A 653 -2.45 15.41 29.59
C ALA A 653 -3.83 15.76 29.01
N THR A 654 -4.29 15.01 28.02
CA THR A 654 -5.64 15.14 27.43
C THR A 654 -6.73 14.81 28.47
N THR A 655 -6.54 13.72 29.22
CA THR A 655 -7.43 13.37 30.34
C THR A 655 -7.48 14.50 31.38
N SER A 656 -6.32 15.04 31.74
CA SER A 656 -6.22 16.17 32.67
C SER A 656 -6.98 17.40 32.18
N LEU A 657 -6.85 17.74 30.89
CA LEU A 657 -7.58 18.85 30.29
C LEU A 657 -9.10 18.63 30.29
N ALA A 658 -9.58 17.43 29.97
CA ALA A 658 -11.00 17.08 29.98
C ALA A 658 -11.60 17.22 31.39
N LEU A 659 -10.89 16.74 32.42
CA LEU A 659 -11.30 16.84 33.81
C LEU A 659 -11.27 18.29 34.32
N ALA A 660 -10.27 19.08 33.94
CA ALA A 660 -10.18 20.50 34.30
C ALA A 660 -11.34 21.31 33.68
N ASN A 661 -11.71 21.03 32.43
CA ASN A 661 -12.88 21.63 31.78
C ASN A 661 -14.20 21.22 32.45
N THR A 662 -14.33 19.96 32.86
CA THR A 662 -15.48 19.47 33.63
C THR A 662 -15.60 20.19 34.97
N TYR A 663 -14.48 20.34 35.69
CA TYR A 663 -14.42 21.10 36.93
C TYR A 663 -14.80 22.58 36.73
N LYS A 664 -14.28 23.24 35.69
CA LYS A 664 -14.63 24.63 35.35
C LYS A 664 -16.12 24.79 35.10
N THR A 665 -16.71 23.92 34.28
CA THR A 665 -18.15 23.94 33.95
C THR A 665 -19.01 23.80 35.21
N LEU A 666 -18.64 22.85 36.08
CA LEU A 666 -19.35 22.64 37.33
C LEU A 666 -19.19 23.83 38.29
N ALA A 667 -17.99 24.39 38.43
CA ALA A 667 -17.73 25.58 39.25
C ALA A 667 -18.58 26.78 38.78
N GLN A 668 -18.66 27.01 37.47
CA GLN A 668 -19.52 28.05 36.89
C GLN A 668 -21.00 27.82 37.20
N SER A 669 -21.49 26.58 37.03
CA SER A 669 -22.89 26.23 37.33
C SER A 669 -23.27 26.47 38.81
N GLN A 670 -22.28 26.38 39.70
CA GLN A 670 -22.45 26.55 41.15
C GLN A 670 -22.04 27.95 41.64
N ASN A 671 -21.69 28.88 40.75
CA ASN A 671 -21.14 30.20 41.08
C ASN A 671 -19.92 30.16 42.03
N ALA A 672 -19.06 29.15 41.87
CA ALA A 672 -17.77 29.04 42.56
C ALA A 672 -16.63 29.67 41.73
N SER A 673 -15.47 29.90 42.36
CA SER A 673 -14.27 30.38 41.62
C SER A 673 -13.79 29.33 40.62
N THR A 674 -13.37 29.78 39.43
CA THR A 674 -12.77 28.95 38.38
C THR A 674 -11.25 29.01 38.35
N ASP A 675 -10.61 29.81 39.21
CA ASP A 675 -9.16 30.11 39.11
C ASP A 675 -8.30 28.83 39.10
N ALA A 676 -8.63 27.86 39.97
CA ALA A 676 -7.91 26.60 40.01
C ALA A 676 -8.13 25.74 38.76
N ALA A 677 -9.34 25.76 38.18
CA ALA A 677 -9.63 25.06 36.94
C ALA A 677 -8.92 25.73 35.76
N ASP A 678 -8.88 27.06 35.72
CA ASP A 678 -8.19 27.84 34.68
C ASP A 678 -6.68 27.60 34.72
N ILE A 679 -6.07 27.49 35.91
CA ILE A 679 -4.66 27.09 36.07
C ILE A 679 -4.45 25.67 35.54
N ALA A 680 -5.28 24.70 35.94
CA ALA A 680 -5.15 23.32 35.47
C ALA A 680 -5.28 23.23 33.94
N ILE A 681 -6.27 23.90 33.33
CA ILE A 681 -6.42 23.98 31.86
C ILE A 681 -5.17 24.56 31.20
N SER A 682 -4.63 25.65 31.75
CA SER A 682 -3.42 26.28 31.21
C SER A 682 -2.21 25.35 31.29
N GLU A 683 -2.04 24.62 32.39
CA GLU A 683 -0.94 23.67 32.56
C GLU A 683 -1.09 22.45 31.67
N SER A 684 -2.30 21.87 31.54
CA SER A 684 -2.56 20.74 30.64
C SER A 684 -2.30 21.12 29.17
N ASN A 685 -2.71 22.32 28.74
CA ASN A 685 -2.43 22.81 27.38
C ASN A 685 -0.93 23.03 27.14
N ALA A 686 -0.20 23.51 28.14
CA ALA A 686 1.26 23.64 28.04
C ALA A 686 1.92 22.26 27.89
N LEU A 687 1.51 21.26 28.68
CA LEU A 687 1.98 19.89 28.54
C LEU A 687 1.71 19.32 27.14
N LEU A 688 0.49 19.47 26.62
CA LEU A 688 0.15 19.00 25.26
C LEU A 688 1.00 19.67 24.18
N THR A 689 1.28 20.97 24.33
CA THR A 689 2.14 21.70 23.39
C THR A 689 3.58 21.16 23.43
N ASP A 690 4.14 20.99 24.63
CA ASP A 690 5.50 20.47 24.81
C ASP A 690 5.61 19.02 24.26
N ILE A 691 4.62 18.18 24.54
CA ILE A 691 4.57 16.79 24.05
C ILE A 691 4.46 16.74 22.53
N GLY A 692 3.60 17.55 21.92
CA GLY A 692 3.44 17.60 20.47
C GLY A 692 4.72 18.01 19.74
N LEU A 693 5.48 18.97 20.30
CA LEU A 693 6.79 19.35 19.77
C LEU A 693 7.79 18.19 19.86
N GLU A 694 7.80 17.46 20.97
CA GLU A 694 8.72 16.34 21.17
C GLU A 694 8.39 15.14 20.28
N LEU A 695 7.11 14.80 20.11
CA LEU A 695 6.68 13.76 19.18
C LEU A 695 7.12 14.08 17.75
N SER A 696 6.96 15.34 17.30
CA SER A 696 7.44 15.76 15.98
C SER A 696 8.95 15.59 15.80
N VAL A 697 9.75 15.90 16.84
CA VAL A 697 11.20 15.70 16.80
C VAL A 697 11.57 14.22 16.73
N LEU A 698 10.86 13.35 17.44
CA LEU A 698 11.11 11.90 17.45
C LEU A 698 10.68 11.24 16.14
N GLU A 699 9.44 11.48 15.71
CA GLU A 699 8.81 10.82 14.56
C GLU A 699 9.44 11.24 13.23
N VAL A 700 9.89 12.49 13.10
CA VAL A 700 10.51 12.98 11.86
C VAL A 700 12.02 13.08 12.01
N GLY A 701 12.50 13.81 13.02
CA GLY A 701 13.91 14.14 13.16
C GLY A 701 14.78 12.93 13.52
N ALA A 702 14.48 12.26 14.63
CA ALA A 702 15.27 11.14 15.11
C ALA A 702 15.16 9.92 14.18
N ALA A 703 13.96 9.63 13.66
CA ALA A 703 13.74 8.55 12.68
C ALA A 703 14.60 8.74 11.43
N GLN A 704 14.58 9.93 10.82
CA GLN A 704 15.38 10.22 9.64
C GLN A 704 16.89 10.10 9.94
N GLN A 705 17.35 10.62 11.09
CA GLN A 705 18.75 10.50 11.47
C GLN A 705 19.21 9.04 11.62
N ILE A 706 18.42 8.19 12.29
CA ILE A 706 18.76 6.76 12.43
C ILE A 706 18.88 6.11 11.05
N GLU A 707 17.97 6.44 10.13
CA GLU A 707 17.99 5.90 8.78
C GLU A 707 19.18 6.43 7.95
N ASP A 708 19.57 7.70 8.08
CA ASP A 708 20.77 8.25 7.44
C ASP A 708 22.05 7.52 7.89
N TYR A 709 22.16 7.18 9.18
CA TYR A 709 23.26 6.37 9.71
C TYR A 709 23.21 4.92 9.22
N ARG A 710 22.01 4.36 9.04
CA ARG A 710 21.83 3.03 8.44
C ARG A 710 22.29 2.99 6.99
N ASN A 711 21.87 3.98 6.20
CA ASN A 711 22.29 4.13 4.82
C ASN A 711 23.80 4.35 4.71
N THR A 712 24.40 5.11 5.63
CA THR A 712 25.85 5.24 5.72
C THR A 712 26.53 3.91 6.04
N ALA A 713 26.01 3.13 6.98
CA ALA A 713 26.57 1.81 7.31
C ALA A 713 26.52 0.85 6.11
N LEU A 714 25.40 0.84 5.38
CA LEU A 714 25.26 0.07 4.13
C LEU A 714 26.19 0.59 3.04
N GLY A 715 26.30 1.91 2.88
CA GLY A 715 27.24 2.55 1.96
C GLY A 715 28.69 2.13 2.22
N LYS A 716 29.15 2.23 3.47
CA LYS A 716 30.49 1.76 3.88
C LYS A 716 30.71 0.28 3.59
N GLN A 717 29.71 -0.56 3.85
CA GLN A 717 29.79 -1.99 3.54
C GLN A 717 29.89 -2.24 2.03
N GLY A 718 29.15 -1.49 1.23
CA GLY A 718 29.24 -1.54 -0.23
C GLY A 718 30.61 -1.08 -0.73
N THR A 719 31.16 0.01 -0.18
CA THR A 719 32.50 0.48 -0.51
C THR A 719 33.59 -0.50 -0.06
N ASP A 720 33.45 -1.17 1.08
CA ASP A 720 34.35 -2.25 1.52
C ASP A 720 34.29 -3.48 0.60
N LYS A 721 33.13 -3.77 0.01
CA LYS A 721 33.00 -4.80 -1.04
C LYS A 721 33.67 -4.35 -2.34
N LEU A 722 33.50 -3.08 -2.72
CA LEU A 722 34.10 -2.48 -3.91
C LEU A 722 35.65 -2.60 -3.89
N VAL A 723 36.30 -2.24 -2.78
CA VAL A 723 37.78 -2.32 -2.65
C VAL A 723 38.32 -3.75 -2.75
N LYS A 724 37.46 -4.78 -2.57
CA LYS A 724 37.84 -6.20 -2.69
C LYS A 724 37.65 -6.76 -4.09
N ILE A 725 37.07 -5.99 -5.01
CA ILE A 725 36.93 -6.41 -6.40
C ILE A 725 38.30 -6.25 -7.08
N SER A 726 38.96 -7.37 -7.37
CA SER A 726 40.32 -7.43 -7.90
C SER A 726 40.57 -6.54 -9.11
N PHE A 727 39.61 -6.46 -10.02
CA PHE A 727 39.71 -5.62 -11.21
C PHE A 727 39.73 -4.12 -10.88
N VAL A 728 39.01 -3.70 -9.84
CA VAL A 728 38.91 -2.31 -9.38
C VAL A 728 40.11 -1.94 -8.50
N THR A 729 40.90 -2.92 -8.09
CA THR A 729 42.20 -2.68 -7.45
C THR A 729 43.24 -2.27 -8.49
N LYS A 730 44.21 -1.46 -8.05
CA LYS A 730 45.32 -0.98 -8.88
C LYS A 730 45.98 -2.06 -9.75
N GLU A 731 46.24 -3.22 -9.17
CA GLU A 731 46.95 -4.31 -9.87
C GLU A 731 46.12 -4.97 -10.98
N GLY A 732 44.80 -5.10 -10.77
CA GLY A 732 43.89 -5.69 -11.76
C GLY A 732 43.57 -4.76 -12.93
N ALA A 733 43.44 -3.46 -12.63
CA ALA A 733 43.27 -2.41 -13.62
C ALA A 733 44.53 -2.32 -14.53
N ASP A 734 45.73 -2.22 -13.93
CA ASP A 734 47.00 -2.15 -14.66
C ASP A 734 47.21 -3.35 -15.60
N ALA A 735 46.96 -4.58 -15.13
CA ALA A 735 47.16 -5.79 -15.92
C ALA A 735 46.21 -5.89 -17.12
N THR A 736 44.97 -5.42 -16.98
CA THR A 736 43.97 -5.46 -18.05
C THR A 736 44.14 -4.31 -19.04
N PHE A 737 44.50 -3.13 -18.54
CA PHE A 737 44.77 -1.95 -19.37
C PHE A 737 46.03 -2.15 -20.23
N ASN A 738 47.15 -2.56 -19.63
CA ASN A 738 48.40 -2.84 -20.35
C ASN A 738 48.21 -3.89 -21.45
N ALA A 739 47.36 -4.89 -21.22
CA ALA A 739 47.01 -5.89 -22.21
C ALA A 739 46.26 -5.32 -23.42
N GLY A 740 45.26 -4.48 -23.15
CA GLY A 740 44.47 -3.80 -24.18
C GLY A 740 45.35 -2.87 -25.02
N GLU A 741 46.23 -2.10 -24.37
CA GLU A 741 47.17 -1.21 -25.05
C GLU A 741 48.20 -1.99 -25.89
N VAL A 742 48.78 -3.07 -25.39
CA VAL A 742 49.72 -3.91 -26.18
C VAL A 742 49.05 -4.45 -27.44
N ILE A 743 47.80 -4.92 -27.35
CA ILE A 743 47.05 -5.42 -28.51
C ILE A 743 46.74 -4.27 -29.48
N TYR A 744 46.25 -3.14 -28.97
CA TYR A 744 45.95 -1.96 -29.77
C TYR A 744 47.19 -1.45 -30.52
N ASP A 745 48.32 -1.31 -29.83
CA ASP A 745 49.60 -0.89 -30.39
C ASP A 745 50.07 -1.81 -31.51
N VAL A 746 49.96 -3.12 -31.31
CA VAL A 746 50.37 -4.10 -32.32
C VAL A 746 49.42 -4.06 -33.51
N MET A 747 48.12 -3.92 -33.29
CA MET A 747 47.13 -3.80 -34.36
C MET A 747 47.34 -2.51 -35.16
N LYS A 748 47.59 -1.39 -34.48
CA LYS A 748 47.92 -0.11 -35.10
C LYS A 748 49.23 -0.18 -35.87
N ASP A 749 50.28 -0.76 -35.28
CA ASP A 749 51.57 -0.94 -35.96
C ASP A 749 51.45 -1.85 -37.19
N ILE A 750 50.67 -2.94 -37.12
CA ILE A 750 50.36 -3.79 -38.29
C ILE A 750 49.62 -3.01 -39.37
N TRP A 751 48.69 -2.14 -38.97
CA TRP A 751 47.92 -1.29 -39.89
C TRP A 751 48.79 -0.21 -40.55
N ASP A 752 49.58 0.51 -39.74
CA ASP A 752 50.46 1.63 -40.15
C ASP A 752 51.70 1.16 -40.94
N SER A 753 52.24 -0.02 -40.60
CA SER A 753 53.38 -0.64 -41.29
C SER A 753 53.06 -1.11 -42.71
N GLY A 754 51.77 -1.13 -43.06
CA GLY A 754 51.27 -1.66 -44.31
C GLY A 754 51.08 -3.18 -44.24
N LEU A 755 49.82 -3.61 -44.30
CA LEU A 755 49.34 -4.99 -44.49
C LEU A 755 49.87 -5.63 -45.80
N ASP A 756 51.17 -5.83 -45.98
CA ASP A 756 51.68 -6.49 -47.20
C ASP A 756 51.44 -8.02 -47.09
N SER A 757 51.46 -8.77 -48.19
CA SER A 757 51.21 -10.23 -48.10
C SER A 757 52.43 -10.98 -47.53
N GLY A 758 52.22 -11.89 -46.57
CA GLY A 758 53.28 -12.73 -46.01
C GLY A 758 53.36 -12.77 -44.47
N ASP A 759 54.52 -13.18 -43.97
CA ASP A 759 54.86 -13.19 -42.54
C ASP A 759 55.46 -11.84 -42.14
N HIS A 760 54.89 -11.23 -41.11
CA HIS A 760 55.31 -9.99 -40.49
C HIS A 760 55.74 -10.25 -39.06
N SER A 761 56.69 -9.49 -38.58
CA SER A 761 57.08 -9.53 -37.17
C SER A 761 57.67 -8.21 -36.75
N GLY A 762 57.42 -7.83 -35.51
CA GLY A 762 57.85 -6.55 -34.97
C GLY A 762 57.85 -6.56 -33.45
N THR A 763 57.89 -5.37 -32.88
CA THR A 763 57.87 -5.13 -31.44
C THR A 763 56.86 -4.01 -31.20
N ALA A 764 55.99 -4.17 -30.20
CA ALA A 764 54.96 -3.18 -29.90
C ALA A 764 55.62 -1.81 -29.59
N PRO A 765 55.25 -0.72 -30.30
CA PRO A 765 55.94 0.56 -30.22
C PRO A 765 56.06 1.15 -28.80
N ASN A 766 55.02 1.04 -27.96
CA ASN A 766 55.06 1.53 -26.58
C ASN A 766 55.41 0.42 -25.56
N PHE A 767 55.45 -0.85 -26.00
CA PHE A 767 55.75 -2.01 -25.16
C PHE A 767 56.90 -2.87 -25.74
N PRO A 768 58.16 -2.41 -25.63
CA PRO A 768 59.30 -3.00 -26.34
C PRO A 768 59.65 -4.45 -25.93
N ASP A 769 59.08 -4.92 -24.81
CA ASP A 769 59.26 -6.28 -24.33
C ASP A 769 58.33 -7.29 -25.02
N TRP A 770 57.31 -6.82 -25.73
CA TRP A 770 56.35 -7.62 -26.48
C TRP A 770 56.74 -7.75 -27.94
N LYS A 771 56.97 -8.98 -28.38
CA LYS A 771 57.20 -9.31 -29.79
C LYS A 771 55.94 -9.88 -30.38
N TYR A 772 55.65 -9.48 -31.61
CA TYR A 772 54.56 -10.03 -32.39
C TYR A 772 55.04 -10.68 -33.67
N SER A 773 54.34 -11.72 -34.10
CA SER A 773 54.42 -12.28 -35.45
C SER A 773 53.02 -12.44 -36.01
N TYR A 774 52.79 -11.97 -37.23
CA TYR A 774 51.48 -11.99 -37.88
C TYR A 774 51.60 -12.49 -39.32
N ASN A 775 50.73 -13.39 -39.75
CA ASN A 775 50.68 -13.85 -41.13
C ASN A 775 49.40 -13.34 -41.80
N THR A 776 49.51 -12.49 -42.82
CA THR A 776 48.35 -11.92 -43.54
C THR A 776 47.60 -12.93 -44.41
N ASN A 777 48.21 -14.08 -44.75
CA ASN A 777 47.55 -15.14 -45.52
C ASN A 777 46.72 -16.10 -44.66
N THR A 778 47.16 -16.36 -43.42
CA THR A 778 46.47 -17.26 -42.48
C THR A 778 45.77 -16.51 -41.35
N TYR A 779 45.92 -15.18 -41.30
CA TYR A 779 45.43 -14.28 -40.27
C TYR A 779 45.81 -14.69 -38.83
N ALA A 780 46.93 -15.40 -38.67
CA ALA A 780 47.40 -15.89 -37.39
C ALA A 780 48.35 -14.86 -36.77
N LEU A 781 48.05 -14.41 -35.54
CA LEU A 781 48.85 -13.50 -34.73
C LEU A 781 49.37 -14.26 -33.50
N ASN A 782 50.65 -14.07 -33.19
CA ASN A 782 51.24 -14.57 -31.95
C ASN A 782 52.04 -13.44 -31.29
N LEU A 783 51.71 -13.18 -30.04
CA LEU A 783 52.30 -12.17 -29.16
C LEU A 783 52.98 -12.89 -28.01
N GLU A 784 54.23 -12.55 -27.75
CA GLU A 784 55.02 -13.16 -26.69
C GLU A 784 55.84 -12.10 -25.96
N ASN A 785 55.70 -12.04 -24.64
CA ASN A 785 56.54 -11.19 -23.81
C ASN A 785 57.92 -11.85 -23.66
N THR A 786 58.98 -11.08 -23.90
CA THR A 786 60.36 -11.58 -23.85
C THR A 786 60.97 -11.60 -22.44
N LYS A 787 60.30 -11.02 -21.45
CA LYS A 787 60.73 -10.94 -20.04
C LYS A 787 59.92 -11.82 -19.09
N GLY A 788 58.81 -12.40 -19.55
CA GLY A 788 57.91 -13.26 -18.76
C GLY A 788 57.40 -14.45 -19.56
N ASP A 789 56.50 -15.24 -18.96
CA ASP A 789 55.88 -16.37 -19.66
C ASP A 789 54.65 -15.96 -20.49
N GLU A 790 54.26 -14.69 -20.48
CA GLU A 790 53.01 -14.17 -21.06
C GLU A 790 52.93 -14.36 -22.57
N LYS A 791 51.75 -14.78 -23.04
CA LYS A 791 51.53 -15.16 -24.43
C LYS A 791 50.08 -14.95 -24.85
N ILE A 792 49.87 -14.34 -26.01
CA ILE A 792 48.55 -14.19 -26.64
C ILE A 792 48.63 -14.77 -28.06
N VAL A 793 47.70 -15.66 -28.41
CA VAL A 793 47.57 -16.23 -29.74
C VAL A 793 46.21 -15.85 -30.30
N ALA A 794 46.19 -15.18 -31.46
CA ALA A 794 44.97 -14.84 -32.18
C ALA A 794 44.91 -15.49 -33.56
N ASN A 795 43.70 -15.74 -34.04
CA ASN A 795 43.40 -16.13 -35.42
C ASN A 795 42.29 -15.21 -35.94
N GLY A 796 42.35 -14.84 -37.21
CA GLY A 796 41.33 -14.00 -37.83
C GLY A 796 40.75 -14.56 -39.12
N GLN A 797 39.75 -13.85 -39.64
CA GLN A 797 39.21 -14.03 -40.98
C GLN A 797 38.60 -12.72 -41.51
N VAL A 798 38.45 -12.66 -42.83
CA VAL A 798 37.74 -11.60 -43.52
C VAL A 798 36.44 -12.16 -44.08
N ASN A 799 35.33 -11.53 -43.70
CA ASN A 799 34.00 -11.83 -44.23
C ASN A 799 33.56 -10.72 -45.17
N SER A 800 33.55 -11.01 -46.47
CA SER A 800 33.18 -10.05 -47.53
C SER A 800 31.68 -9.84 -47.63
N GLY A 801 31.24 -8.58 -47.69
CA GLY A 801 29.82 -8.23 -47.85
C GLY A 801 29.60 -6.77 -48.24
N ALA A 802 28.36 -6.29 -48.12
CA ALA A 802 28.02 -4.86 -48.25
C ALA A 802 28.54 -4.03 -47.05
N GLN A 803 28.64 -4.68 -45.88
CA GLN A 803 29.42 -4.26 -44.73
C GLN A 803 30.37 -5.41 -44.44
N SER A 804 31.61 -5.28 -44.90
CA SER A 804 32.60 -6.34 -44.68
C SER A 804 33.10 -6.29 -43.25
N LYS A 805 33.56 -7.43 -42.74
CA LYS A 805 33.99 -7.56 -41.34
C LYS A 805 35.33 -8.25 -41.27
N ILE A 806 36.21 -7.71 -40.44
CA ILE A 806 37.44 -8.38 -40.04
C ILE A 806 37.18 -8.93 -38.63
N ILE A 807 37.22 -10.25 -38.49
CA ILE A 807 36.90 -10.95 -37.25
C ILE A 807 38.18 -11.57 -36.73
N PHE A 808 38.46 -11.36 -35.44
CA PHE A 808 39.56 -11.98 -34.73
C PHE A 808 39.02 -12.75 -33.53
N THR A 809 39.67 -13.87 -33.21
CA THR A 809 39.50 -14.59 -31.96
C THR A 809 40.86 -14.88 -31.34
N TRP A 810 40.98 -14.82 -30.02
CA TRP A 810 42.24 -15.08 -29.34
C TRP A 810 42.08 -15.82 -28.03
N SER A 811 43.21 -16.34 -27.56
CA SER A 811 43.35 -16.89 -26.21
C SER A 811 44.80 -16.72 -25.78
N GLY A 812 45.02 -16.66 -24.47
CA GLY A 812 46.34 -16.37 -23.96
C GLY A 812 46.34 -16.21 -22.46
N TYR A 813 47.51 -15.92 -21.93
CA TYR A 813 47.64 -15.53 -20.53
C TYR A 813 48.64 -14.40 -20.34
N MET A 814 48.37 -13.60 -19.32
CA MET A 814 49.13 -12.40 -18.94
C MET A 814 49.43 -12.48 -17.45
N MET A 815 50.42 -11.71 -17.00
CA MET A 815 50.86 -11.69 -15.61
C MET A 815 50.71 -10.27 -15.09
N ALA A 816 49.91 -10.10 -14.03
CA ALA A 816 49.89 -8.84 -13.29
C ALA A 816 51.25 -8.62 -12.58
N ASP A 817 51.55 -7.38 -12.19
CA ASP A 817 52.80 -7.04 -11.48
C ASP A 817 52.98 -7.80 -10.15
N SER A 818 51.88 -8.24 -9.53
CA SER A 818 51.88 -9.11 -8.35
C SER A 818 52.15 -10.59 -8.65
N GLY A 819 52.30 -10.96 -9.92
CA GLY A 819 52.54 -12.32 -10.40
C GLY A 819 51.28 -13.14 -10.65
N GLN A 820 50.09 -12.53 -10.60
CA GLN A 820 48.82 -13.23 -10.86
C GLN A 820 48.62 -13.51 -12.34
N LYS A 821 48.13 -14.72 -12.65
CA LYS A 821 47.88 -15.14 -14.04
C LYS A 821 46.45 -14.79 -14.48
N VAL A 822 46.32 -13.94 -15.49
CA VAL A 822 45.06 -13.65 -16.21
C VAL A 822 44.99 -14.57 -17.43
N GLU A 823 43.97 -15.40 -17.56
CA GLU A 823 43.72 -16.22 -18.74
C GLU A 823 42.55 -15.66 -19.54
N ILE A 824 42.79 -15.49 -20.84
CA ILE A 824 41.77 -15.19 -21.84
C ILE A 824 41.40 -16.52 -22.51
N LYS A 825 40.15 -16.96 -22.33
CA LYS A 825 39.70 -18.30 -22.72
C LYS A 825 39.10 -18.36 -24.14
N SER A 826 39.13 -19.59 -24.68
CA SER A 826 38.32 -20.11 -25.80
C SER A 826 38.45 -19.37 -27.13
N PRO A 827 39.38 -19.75 -28.03
CA PRO A 827 39.36 -19.26 -29.40
C PRO A 827 38.35 -20.08 -30.24
N ASP A 828 37.24 -19.46 -30.66
CA ASP A 828 36.28 -20.05 -31.63
C ASP A 828 35.81 -19.00 -32.64
N LEU A 829 36.36 -19.08 -33.84
CA LEU A 829 36.10 -18.15 -34.93
C LEU A 829 34.64 -18.23 -35.43
N ALA A 830 34.02 -19.41 -35.39
CA ALA A 830 32.64 -19.60 -35.81
C ALA A 830 31.66 -18.94 -34.83
N GLU A 831 32.01 -18.96 -33.55
CA GLU A 831 31.25 -18.26 -32.52
C GLU A 831 31.38 -16.73 -32.65
N CYS A 832 32.60 -16.23 -32.88
CA CYS A 832 32.83 -14.82 -33.17
C CYS A 832 32.11 -14.34 -34.43
N GLU A 833 31.99 -15.17 -35.46
CA GLU A 833 31.22 -14.86 -36.67
C GLU A 833 29.73 -14.69 -36.38
N ARG A 834 29.15 -15.60 -35.58
CA ARG A 834 27.75 -15.50 -35.14
C ARG A 834 27.51 -14.23 -34.34
N TRP A 835 28.46 -13.84 -33.50
CA TRP A 835 28.38 -12.60 -32.73
C TRP A 835 28.55 -11.35 -33.60
N ALA A 836 29.45 -11.39 -34.58
CA ALA A 836 29.69 -10.28 -35.52
C ALA A 836 28.45 -9.89 -36.34
N ILE A 837 27.53 -10.82 -36.58
CA ILE A 837 26.24 -10.59 -37.25
C ILE A 837 25.08 -10.40 -36.27
N ASP A 838 25.36 -10.20 -34.99
CA ASP A 838 24.39 -10.00 -33.91
C ASP A 838 23.36 -11.15 -33.81
N SER A 839 23.74 -12.38 -34.20
CA SER A 839 22.88 -13.58 -34.10
C SER A 839 22.91 -14.23 -32.72
N ILE A 840 23.87 -13.82 -31.89
CA ILE A 840 24.02 -14.15 -30.47
C ILE A 840 24.43 -12.89 -29.73
N GLU A 841 24.02 -12.78 -28.47
CA GLU A 841 24.29 -11.62 -27.62
C GLU A 841 25.68 -11.69 -26.96
N MET A 842 26.04 -12.87 -26.42
CA MET A 842 27.33 -13.14 -25.79
C MET A 842 28.00 -14.35 -26.45
N PRO A 843 29.22 -14.20 -27.02
CA PRO A 843 29.99 -15.33 -27.52
C PRO A 843 30.68 -16.08 -26.37
N ASN A 844 30.75 -17.40 -26.44
CA ASN A 844 31.60 -18.23 -25.58
C ASN A 844 33.07 -18.30 -26.09
N ALA A 845 33.51 -17.25 -26.78
CA ALA A 845 34.86 -17.06 -27.28
C ALA A 845 35.28 -15.60 -27.14
N SER A 846 36.58 -15.36 -26.98
CA SER A 846 37.11 -13.99 -27.01
C SER A 846 37.23 -13.54 -28.48
N CYS A 847 36.59 -12.41 -28.81
CA CYS A 847 36.29 -11.96 -30.17
C CYS A 847 36.51 -10.45 -30.34
N SER A 848 37.08 -10.01 -31.46
CA SER A 848 37.04 -8.62 -31.92
C SER A 848 36.52 -8.58 -33.34
N VAL A 849 35.71 -7.58 -33.64
CA VAL A 849 35.10 -7.37 -34.95
C VAL A 849 35.30 -5.92 -35.33
N LEU A 850 35.95 -5.70 -36.47
CA LEU A 850 36.02 -4.40 -37.13
C LEU A 850 35.06 -4.39 -38.31
N TYR A 851 34.17 -3.41 -38.35
CA TYR A 851 33.21 -3.22 -39.42
C TYR A 851 33.81 -2.24 -40.43
N VAL A 852 33.93 -2.69 -41.68
CA VAL A 852 34.54 -1.94 -42.77
C VAL A 852 33.45 -1.51 -43.75
N ASP A 853 33.40 -0.21 -44.04
CA ASP A 853 32.43 0.42 -44.94
C ASP A 853 32.85 0.23 -46.41
N GLY A 854 32.79 -1.02 -46.85
CA GLY A 854 33.23 -1.44 -48.17
C GLY A 854 33.16 -2.95 -48.38
N SER A 855 33.55 -3.37 -49.58
CA SER A 855 33.66 -4.79 -49.92
C SER A 855 35.12 -5.19 -49.99
N ILE A 856 35.60 -5.90 -48.97
CA ILE A 856 36.98 -6.41 -48.89
C ILE A 856 36.99 -7.92 -49.12
N GLN A 857 37.94 -8.45 -49.90
CA GLN A 857 38.16 -9.88 -50.12
C GLN A 857 39.30 -10.42 -49.26
N ASN A 858 40.32 -9.60 -49.02
CA ASN A 858 41.41 -9.88 -48.08
C ASN A 858 41.65 -8.66 -47.17
N VAL A 859 42.45 -8.83 -46.11
CA VAL A 859 42.68 -7.75 -45.13
C VAL A 859 43.35 -6.53 -45.76
N GLU A 860 44.13 -6.73 -46.82
CA GLU A 860 44.83 -5.68 -47.56
C GLU A 860 43.87 -4.71 -48.27
N ASP A 861 42.70 -5.18 -48.67
CA ASP A 861 41.68 -4.34 -49.30
C ASP A 861 41.07 -3.34 -48.31
N ALA A 862 41.20 -3.59 -46.99
CA ALA A 862 40.69 -2.72 -45.95
C ALA A 862 41.42 -1.36 -45.87
N ARG A 863 42.59 -1.22 -46.50
CA ARG A 863 43.31 0.06 -46.60
C ARG A 863 42.56 1.12 -47.42
N ASP A 864 41.69 0.69 -48.31
CA ASP A 864 40.95 1.57 -49.23
C ASP A 864 39.56 1.96 -48.68
N PHE A 865 39.22 1.54 -47.46
CA PHE A 865 37.90 1.73 -46.86
C PHE A 865 37.99 2.17 -45.39
N ASP A 866 36.96 2.89 -44.96
CA ASP A 866 36.83 3.41 -43.60
C ASP A 866 36.30 2.33 -42.63
N ILE A 867 36.73 2.39 -41.37
CA ILE A 867 36.20 1.54 -40.29
C ILE A 867 35.07 2.29 -39.60
N SER A 868 33.85 1.77 -39.62
CA SER A 868 32.69 2.45 -39.01
C SER A 868 32.46 2.09 -37.54
N ARG A 869 32.92 0.92 -37.10
CA ARG A 869 32.67 0.42 -35.74
C ARG A 869 33.64 -0.68 -35.33
N GLY A 870 33.99 -0.73 -34.05
CA GLY A 870 34.70 -1.85 -33.42
C GLY A 870 33.87 -2.47 -32.29
N LYS A 871 33.79 -3.80 -32.24
CA LYS A 871 33.22 -4.53 -31.08
C LYS A 871 34.25 -5.54 -30.57
N THR A 872 34.43 -5.59 -29.26
CA THR A 872 35.30 -6.56 -28.60
C THR A 872 34.56 -7.26 -27.46
N PHE A 873 34.82 -8.55 -27.28
CA PHE A 873 34.32 -9.36 -26.18
C PHE A 873 35.44 -10.29 -25.73
N ASN A 874 35.72 -10.34 -24.44
CA ASN A 874 36.73 -11.20 -23.86
C ASN A 874 36.14 -12.00 -22.71
N LEU A 875 36.37 -13.31 -22.70
CA LEU A 875 36.17 -14.12 -21.51
C LEU A 875 37.45 -14.08 -20.68
N VAL A 876 37.39 -13.47 -19.51
CA VAL A 876 38.56 -13.20 -18.67
C VAL A 876 38.42 -13.95 -17.34
N GLU A 877 39.44 -14.75 -17.01
CA GLU A 877 39.54 -15.44 -15.72
C GLU A 877 40.90 -15.17 -15.08
N PHE A 878 40.90 -14.71 -13.82
CA PHE A 878 42.13 -14.58 -13.04
C PHE A 878 42.33 -15.89 -12.26
N ILE A 879 43.34 -16.66 -12.62
CA ILE A 879 43.49 -18.09 -12.24
C ILE A 879 44.29 -18.30 -10.95
N ASP A 880 45.26 -17.43 -10.65
CA ASP A 880 46.24 -17.70 -9.57
C ASP A 880 46.60 -16.44 -8.77
N GLY A 881 45.63 -15.92 -8.03
CA GLY A 881 45.75 -14.73 -7.19
C GLY A 881 44.88 -14.81 -5.94
N GLN A 882 45.14 -13.95 -4.96
CA GLN A 882 44.44 -13.94 -3.67
C GLN A 882 42.92 -13.75 -3.80
N TYR A 883 42.43 -13.21 -4.92
CA TYR A 883 41.08 -12.65 -5.06
C TYR A 883 40.36 -13.03 -6.37
N GLY A 884 40.54 -14.28 -6.86
CA GLY A 884 40.12 -14.74 -8.20
C GLY A 884 38.84 -14.12 -8.79
N PHE A 885 38.91 -13.71 -10.07
CA PHE A 885 37.81 -13.12 -10.85
C PHE A 885 37.39 -14.05 -11.98
N ASN A 886 36.09 -14.17 -12.18
CA ASN A 886 35.51 -14.86 -13.34
C ASN A 886 34.41 -13.99 -13.97
N GLY A 887 34.58 -13.62 -15.22
CA GLY A 887 33.61 -12.79 -15.90
C GLY A 887 33.92 -12.58 -17.37
N TYR A 888 33.25 -11.58 -17.94
CA TYR A 888 33.49 -11.16 -19.31
C TYR A 888 33.67 -9.65 -19.38
N PHE A 889 34.47 -9.25 -20.34
CA PHE A 889 34.68 -7.88 -20.77
C PHE A 889 34.02 -7.71 -22.13
N HIS A 890 33.34 -6.59 -22.32
CA HIS A 890 32.75 -6.20 -23.58
C HIS A 890 33.13 -4.74 -23.84
N SER A 891 33.50 -4.40 -25.06
CA SER A 891 33.60 -3.01 -25.47
C SER A 891 33.03 -2.77 -26.87
N GLU A 892 32.50 -1.58 -27.07
CA GLU A 892 32.07 -1.06 -28.36
C GLU A 892 32.69 0.30 -28.58
N LEU A 893 33.35 0.48 -29.73
CA LEU A 893 34.01 1.71 -30.13
C LEU A 893 33.30 2.26 -31.38
N THR A 894 32.90 3.52 -31.31
CA THR A 894 32.24 4.27 -32.39
C THR A 894 32.84 5.67 -32.47
N ALA A 895 32.57 6.41 -33.55
CA ALA A 895 32.96 7.82 -33.63
C ALA A 895 31.80 8.66 -34.15
N ILE A 896 31.79 9.93 -33.76
CA ILE A 896 30.87 10.95 -34.25
C ILE A 896 31.62 12.19 -34.72
N ASP A 897 31.05 12.92 -35.67
CA ASP A 897 31.52 14.25 -36.05
C ASP A 897 31.15 15.30 -34.97
N GLN A 898 31.66 16.53 -35.14
CA GLN A 898 31.34 17.66 -34.25
C GLN A 898 29.85 18.05 -34.23
N GLN A 899 29.01 17.48 -35.10
CA GLN A 899 27.57 17.68 -35.15
C GLN A 899 26.77 16.50 -34.57
N GLY A 900 27.46 15.44 -34.10
CA GLY A 900 26.86 14.24 -33.52
C GLY A 900 26.44 13.18 -34.54
N ASN A 901 26.84 13.26 -35.80
CA ASN A 901 26.56 12.22 -36.80
C ASN A 901 27.65 11.13 -36.76
N PRO A 902 27.33 9.86 -37.06
CA PRO A 902 28.32 8.79 -37.15
C PRO A 902 29.47 9.14 -38.11
N SER A 903 30.70 8.92 -37.67
CA SER A 903 31.93 9.15 -38.42
C SER A 903 32.81 7.89 -38.38
N PRO A 904 33.72 7.68 -39.35
CA PRO A 904 34.73 6.64 -39.26
C PRO A 904 35.60 6.75 -38.00
N LEU A 905 36.08 5.61 -37.51
CA LEU A 905 37.12 5.51 -36.47
C LEU A 905 38.49 5.88 -37.04
N PHE A 906 39.40 6.39 -36.19
CA PHE A 906 40.79 6.69 -36.54
C PHE A 906 40.99 7.76 -37.64
N VAL A 907 40.08 8.72 -37.74
CA VAL A 907 40.18 9.86 -38.65
C VAL A 907 40.17 11.19 -37.89
N ASP A 908 40.87 12.18 -38.44
CA ASP A 908 40.97 13.53 -37.87
C ASP A 908 39.59 14.20 -37.71
N ASP A 909 39.45 15.13 -36.76
CA ASP A 909 38.24 15.94 -36.49
C ASP A 909 36.99 15.12 -36.04
N THR A 910 37.19 13.97 -35.38
CA THR A 910 36.10 13.14 -34.82
C THR A 910 36.18 12.98 -33.30
N ILE A 911 35.04 12.69 -32.68
CA ILE A 911 34.92 12.32 -31.28
C ILE A 911 34.75 10.81 -31.22
N GLU A 912 35.74 10.10 -30.69
CA GLU A 912 35.66 8.65 -30.50
C GLU A 912 34.96 8.36 -29.16
N LEU A 913 34.00 7.44 -29.19
CA LEU A 913 33.20 7.02 -28.04
C LEU A 913 33.42 5.52 -27.81
N ALA A 914 33.91 5.18 -26.62
CA ALA A 914 34.08 3.81 -26.19
C ALA A 914 33.14 3.50 -25.01
N SER A 915 32.24 2.54 -25.17
CA SER A 915 31.48 1.95 -24.06
C SER A 915 32.15 0.64 -23.68
N ILE A 916 32.66 0.56 -22.46
CA ILE A 916 33.35 -0.61 -21.92
C ILE A 916 32.57 -1.15 -20.74
N MET A 917 32.22 -2.43 -20.77
CA MET A 917 31.53 -3.12 -19.70
C MET A 917 32.34 -4.33 -19.25
N LEU A 918 32.60 -4.41 -17.95
CA LEU A 918 33.10 -5.61 -17.29
C LEU A 918 32.04 -6.14 -16.35
N LYS A 919 31.72 -7.42 -16.46
CA LYS A 919 30.77 -8.07 -15.56
C LYS A 919 31.31 -9.40 -15.09
N GLY A 920 31.23 -9.66 -13.80
CA GLY A 920 31.71 -10.92 -13.24
C GLY A 920 31.52 -11.08 -11.73
N ASP A 921 32.10 -12.15 -11.22
CA ASP A 921 32.18 -12.47 -9.80
C ASP A 921 33.62 -12.31 -9.31
N SER A 922 33.79 -11.65 -8.16
CA SER A 922 35.03 -11.59 -7.39
C SER A 922 34.72 -11.96 -5.94
N GLU A 923 35.17 -13.14 -5.51
CA GLU A 923 34.94 -13.68 -4.15
C GLU A 923 33.46 -13.68 -3.68
N GLY A 924 32.51 -13.96 -4.59
CA GLY A 924 31.07 -13.92 -4.27
C GLY A 924 30.45 -12.53 -4.30
N THR A 925 31.19 -11.50 -4.72
CA THR A 925 30.67 -10.17 -5.05
C THR A 925 30.42 -10.12 -6.56
N LEU A 926 29.13 -10.09 -6.93
CA LEU A 926 28.72 -9.90 -8.32
C LEU A 926 28.74 -8.41 -8.62
N PHE A 927 29.44 -8.02 -9.68
CA PHE A 927 29.56 -6.61 -10.04
C PHE A 927 29.51 -6.39 -11.55
N THR A 928 29.11 -5.18 -11.91
CA THR A 928 29.18 -4.64 -13.27
C THR A 928 29.93 -3.31 -13.20
N ALA A 929 31.08 -3.21 -13.86
CA ALA A 929 31.78 -1.94 -14.08
C ALA A 929 31.52 -1.48 -15.51
N HIS A 930 31.10 -0.23 -15.68
CA HIS A 930 30.78 0.39 -16.95
C HIS A 930 31.57 1.68 -17.08
N PHE A 931 32.27 1.84 -18.19
CA PHE A 931 33.05 3.02 -18.52
C PHE A 931 32.57 3.55 -19.86
N ASP A 932 32.02 4.75 -19.85
CA ASP A 932 31.72 5.51 -21.05
C ASP A 932 32.86 6.51 -21.23
N ILE A 933 33.74 6.24 -22.20
CA ILE A 933 34.92 7.04 -22.48
C ILE A 933 34.71 7.84 -23.76
N ARG A 934 35.15 9.10 -23.73
CA ARG A 934 35.12 10.03 -24.85
C ARG A 934 36.54 10.53 -25.12
N ASN A 935 36.96 10.43 -26.37
CA ASN A 935 38.21 11.00 -26.86
C ASN A 935 37.89 12.12 -27.87
N GLU A 936 38.20 13.36 -27.50
CA GLU A 936 37.97 14.55 -28.32
C GLU A 936 39.12 15.55 -28.13
N ASP A 937 39.64 16.08 -29.23
CA ASP A 937 40.69 17.08 -29.21
C ASP A 937 40.27 18.33 -28.41
N ASN A 938 41.07 18.69 -27.40
CA ASN A 938 40.87 19.88 -26.54
C ASN A 938 39.55 19.87 -25.74
N ASN A 939 39.03 18.69 -25.38
CA ASN A 939 37.93 18.55 -24.43
C ASN A 939 38.39 17.82 -23.17
N ASP A 940 38.22 18.47 -22.03
CA ASP A 940 38.65 17.92 -20.75
C ASP A 940 37.66 16.91 -20.15
N ASN A 941 36.50 16.67 -20.76
CA ASN A 941 35.55 15.65 -20.31
C ASN A 941 35.79 14.32 -21.04
N LEU A 942 36.40 13.38 -20.32
CA LEU A 942 36.74 12.06 -20.81
C LEU A 942 35.63 11.02 -20.59
N GLY A 943 34.55 11.37 -19.86
CA GLY A 943 33.37 10.53 -19.69
C GLY A 943 33.06 10.13 -18.24
N VAL A 944 32.56 8.91 -18.00
CA VAL A 944 32.11 8.44 -16.67
C VAL A 944 32.52 6.99 -16.41
N ALA A 945 32.96 6.71 -15.19
CA ALA A 945 33.11 5.37 -14.65
C ALA A 945 31.99 5.08 -13.64
N GLU A 946 31.28 3.97 -13.80
CA GLU A 946 30.23 3.47 -12.92
C GLU A 946 30.51 2.03 -12.50
N ILE A 947 30.38 1.71 -11.22
CA ILE A 947 30.51 0.34 -10.72
C ILE A 947 29.30 0.01 -9.87
N LEU A 948 28.62 -1.04 -10.27
CA LEU A 948 27.45 -1.60 -9.62
C LEU A 948 27.86 -2.87 -8.89
N ILE A 949 27.46 -3.00 -7.62
CA ILE A 949 27.50 -4.29 -6.94
C ILE A 949 26.12 -4.93 -7.08
N ASP A 950 25.98 -5.76 -8.11
CA ASP A 950 24.72 -6.36 -8.56
C ASP A 950 23.99 -7.15 -7.46
N ASN A 951 24.74 -7.69 -6.48
CA ASN A 951 24.19 -8.47 -5.37
C ASN A 951 24.19 -7.73 -4.02
N PHE A 952 24.20 -6.39 -4.02
CA PHE A 952 24.23 -5.62 -2.77
C PHE A 952 23.45 -4.29 -2.88
N ASN A 953 22.18 -4.30 -2.45
CA ASN A 953 21.33 -3.11 -2.25
C ASN A 953 21.38 -2.05 -3.38
N GLY A 954 21.57 -2.50 -4.63
CA GLY A 954 21.80 -1.63 -5.79
C GLY A 954 22.88 -0.57 -5.58
N TYR A 955 23.94 -0.93 -4.87
CA TYR A 955 25.09 -0.05 -4.66
C TYR A 955 25.70 0.34 -6.00
N ALA A 956 25.84 1.65 -6.22
CA ALA A 956 26.52 2.22 -7.36
C ALA A 956 27.57 3.22 -6.89
N PHE A 957 28.77 3.09 -7.45
CA PHE A 957 29.86 4.05 -7.30
C PHE A 957 30.07 4.71 -8.67
N ARG A 958 29.90 6.03 -8.76
CA ARG A 958 30.03 6.78 -10.01
C ARG A 958 31.06 7.89 -9.88
N VAL A 959 31.94 8.02 -10.86
CA VAL A 959 32.97 9.06 -10.92
C VAL A 959 33.07 9.62 -12.35
N GLY A 960 33.10 10.94 -12.48
CA GLY A 960 33.36 11.61 -13.76
C GLY A 960 34.85 11.60 -14.11
N LEU A 961 35.17 11.31 -15.36
CA LEU A 961 36.53 11.23 -15.91
C LEU A 961 36.89 12.57 -16.59
N ILE A 962 38.04 13.15 -16.25
CA ILE A 962 38.50 14.44 -16.80
C ILE A 962 39.99 14.44 -17.16
N ASP A 963 40.40 15.27 -18.14
CA ASP A 963 41.79 15.43 -18.62
C ASP A 963 42.56 16.58 -17.91
N GLU A 964 41.88 17.38 -17.08
CA GLU A 964 42.52 18.48 -16.33
C GLU A 964 43.29 18.01 -15.08
N ALA A 965 44.27 18.81 -14.65
CA ALA A 965 44.98 18.62 -13.39
C ALA A 965 44.07 18.91 -12.17
N GLY A 966 43.22 17.95 -11.80
CA GLY A 966 42.34 17.99 -10.64
C GLY A 966 41.87 16.60 -10.22
N PRO A 967 41.43 16.40 -8.96
CA PRO A 967 40.96 15.08 -8.51
C PRO A 967 39.64 14.71 -9.16
N LEU A 968 39.48 13.44 -9.54
CA LEU A 968 38.20 12.92 -10.01
C LEU A 968 37.11 13.07 -8.94
N ARG A 969 35.87 13.31 -9.35
CA ARG A 969 34.72 13.54 -8.45
C ARG A 969 33.52 12.71 -8.83
N GLY A 970 32.77 12.30 -7.82
CA GLY A 970 31.71 11.33 -7.99
C GLY A 970 30.76 11.24 -6.81
N ASN A 971 29.93 10.20 -6.79
CA ASN A 971 29.04 9.88 -5.68
C ASN A 971 28.84 8.37 -5.50
N ILE A 972 28.28 8.03 -4.35
CA ILE A 972 27.79 6.69 -4.04
C ILE A 972 26.29 6.75 -3.84
N THR A 973 25.60 5.79 -4.45
CA THR A 973 24.16 5.59 -4.27
C THR A 973 23.83 4.16 -3.91
N LEU A 974 22.67 3.95 -3.29
CA LEU A 974 22.03 2.64 -3.10
C LEU A 974 20.70 2.64 -3.84
N ASN A 975 20.20 1.49 -4.30
CA ASN A 975 18.79 1.39 -4.69
C ASN A 975 17.94 1.18 -3.45
N ASN A 976 16.84 1.90 -3.37
CA ASN A 976 15.73 1.52 -2.50
C ASN A 976 14.79 0.56 -3.25
N ASP A 977 13.87 -0.08 -2.52
CA ASP A 977 12.87 -1.01 -3.06
C ASP A 977 11.85 -0.35 -4.02
N ILE A 978 12.03 0.93 -4.38
CA ILE A 978 11.13 1.78 -5.18
C ILE A 978 11.80 2.29 -6.48
N ALA A 979 12.89 1.64 -6.92
CA ALA A 979 13.66 1.99 -8.13
C ALA A 979 14.25 3.41 -8.18
N GLN A 980 14.37 4.10 -7.03
CA GLN A 980 15.10 5.36 -6.92
C GLN A 980 16.50 5.14 -6.30
N GLN A 981 17.50 5.80 -6.88
CA GLN A 981 18.85 5.84 -6.34
C GLN A 981 18.92 6.81 -5.16
N LEU A 982 19.11 6.27 -3.96
CA LEU A 982 19.34 7.03 -2.74
C LEU A 982 20.81 7.45 -2.69
N PHE A 983 21.07 8.75 -2.59
CA PHE A 983 22.42 9.29 -2.40
C PHE A 983 22.95 8.96 -0.99
N VAL A 984 24.22 8.56 -0.89
CA VAL A 984 24.84 8.13 0.38
C VAL A 984 26.13 8.89 0.70
N GLY A 985 26.84 9.39 -0.31
CA GLY A 985 28.04 10.21 -0.10
C GLY A 985 28.68 10.71 -1.38
N ASP A 986 29.52 11.74 -1.22
CA ASP A 986 30.36 12.30 -2.29
C ASP A 986 31.70 11.58 -2.35
N VAL A 987 32.23 11.43 -3.56
CA VAL A 987 33.52 10.79 -3.82
C VAL A 987 34.51 11.82 -4.37
N GLU A 988 35.73 11.83 -3.85
CA GLU A 988 36.84 12.63 -4.36
C GLU A 988 38.11 11.77 -4.43
N GLU A 989 38.81 11.81 -5.56
CA GLU A 989 40.10 11.13 -5.72
C GLU A 989 41.16 11.68 -4.76
N ILE A 990 41.96 10.78 -4.19
CA ILE A 990 43.12 11.09 -3.35
C ILE A 990 44.34 10.31 -3.82
N THR A 991 45.52 10.62 -3.28
CA THR A 991 46.73 9.86 -3.60
C THR A 991 46.56 8.38 -3.25
N ASN A 992 46.54 7.51 -4.26
CA ASN A 992 46.35 6.05 -4.17
C ASN A 992 44.95 5.59 -3.71
N GLY A 993 43.88 6.30 -4.09
CA GLY A 993 42.51 5.84 -3.80
C GLY A 993 41.43 6.92 -3.92
N PHE A 994 40.32 6.71 -3.20
CA PHE A 994 39.20 7.64 -3.13
C PHE A 994 38.82 7.97 -1.68
N ARG A 995 38.53 9.24 -1.43
CA ARG A 995 37.86 9.70 -0.23
C ARG A 995 36.36 9.71 -0.46
N VAL A 996 35.62 9.13 0.48
CA VAL A 996 34.16 9.24 0.53
C VAL A 996 33.77 10.15 1.69
N ASN A 997 33.00 11.19 1.40
CA ASN A 997 32.34 12.03 2.38
C ASN A 997 30.87 11.57 2.48
N TYR A 998 30.55 10.79 3.51
CA TYR A 998 29.21 10.26 3.73
C TYR A 998 28.25 11.35 4.24
N LEU A 999 26.95 11.18 3.99
CA LEU A 999 25.89 12.11 4.40
C LEU A 999 25.88 12.47 5.90
N THR A 1000 26.34 11.55 6.74
CA THR A 1000 26.47 11.76 8.20
C THR A 1000 27.64 12.66 8.59
N GLY A 1001 28.43 13.14 7.61
CA GLY A 1001 29.63 13.97 7.81
C GLY A 1001 30.90 13.17 8.06
N GLU A 1002 30.84 11.84 7.98
CA GLU A 1002 32.01 10.98 8.11
C GLU A 1002 32.85 10.98 6.83
N ILE A 1003 34.17 11.04 7.00
CA ILE A 1003 35.15 11.06 5.91
C ILE A 1003 36.02 9.82 6.03
N VAL A 1004 35.99 8.97 5.00
CA VAL A 1004 36.78 7.73 4.96
C VAL A 1004 37.64 7.73 3.70
N ASP A 1005 38.94 7.49 3.87
CA ASP A 1005 39.90 7.33 2.79
C ASP A 1005 40.03 5.84 2.47
N TYR A 1006 39.56 5.43 1.29
CA TYR A 1006 39.70 4.07 0.77
C TYR A 1006 40.93 4.01 -0.14
N THR A 1007 41.99 3.37 0.36
CA THR A 1007 43.24 3.16 -0.39
C THR A 1007 43.16 1.90 -1.24
N ASP A 1008 43.93 1.83 -2.33
CA ASP A 1008 44.06 0.68 -3.25
C ASP A 1008 42.95 0.51 -4.31
N ILE A 1009 42.07 1.51 -4.47
CA ILE A 1009 41.17 1.64 -5.64
C ILE A 1009 41.88 2.49 -6.71
N ASP A 1010 41.97 2.01 -7.95
CA ASP A 1010 42.45 2.80 -9.08
C ASP A 1010 41.69 2.41 -10.36
N PHE A 1011 41.22 3.41 -11.12
CA PHE A 1011 40.51 3.19 -12.39
C PHE A 1011 41.39 3.41 -13.61
N ILE A 1012 42.44 4.22 -13.45
CA ILE A 1012 43.32 4.65 -14.51
C ILE A 1012 44.70 4.52 -13.90
N GLY A 1013 45.29 3.33 -14.05
CA GLY A 1013 46.66 3.05 -13.63
C GLY A 1013 47.54 4.26 -13.91
N GLN A 1014 48.16 4.82 -12.86
CA GLN A 1014 48.92 6.07 -12.94
C GLN A 1014 49.72 6.14 -14.25
N SER A 1015 49.25 6.93 -15.21
CA SER A 1015 49.99 7.28 -16.42
C SER A 1015 51.10 8.26 -16.04
N ASN A 1016 52.08 7.78 -15.28
CA ASN A 1016 53.39 8.39 -15.26
C ASN A 1016 54.19 7.87 -16.47
N ASN A 1017 53.73 8.24 -17.68
CA ASN A 1017 54.53 8.67 -18.84
C ASN A 1017 53.71 8.78 -20.12
#